data_AF-A0A4Y2F8T2-F1
#
_entry.id   AF-A0A4Y2F8T2-F1
#
_cell.length_a   1.000
_cell.length_b   1.000
_cell.length_c   1.000
_cell.angle_alpha   90.00
_cell.angle_beta   90.00
_cell.angle_gamma   90.00
#
_symmetry.space_group_name_H-M   'P 1'
#
loop_
_entity.id
_entity.type
_entity.pdbx_description
1 polymer ?
#
loop_
_entity_poly.entity_id
_entity_poly.type
_entity_poly.pdbx_seq_one_letter_code
_entity_poly.pdbx_strand_id
1 'polypeptide(L)'
;MAGHPKLRHLPPFPSSPDSRLSESSETVWEIDVGAITWSIALSYLMTVPNEVAENFLRTVLHSELSLSKHKIQAKAREIRKNVRKFNPFLKGYNIQNDKAMKSFIKHFRNFLFNNCNENDWHSVLQNAAKELKCVIYLYSVDYRKKYQFSFLLEPNELCDYYPKLIILCHSENRHQPSMLPKFNFGLSSKLAEVMRQKSLKKVLWKINLSEDEIQEIHKAISSGKNFLVCLLQSSSKTIVPALYKPPYNARKLAEVGFDVDPRLTDENGFSAFHYCMDLPETRFIWLLYNFAANISHLKDHNVRNPNGEIRDTLRQIGRIIERDISRAQNCSPTYKKRAGQILRFNQYQREVIEETFRLKQTKDLSFFKLKMMSILKKYEEYFYFKSPLCNHTLDLNDELGLFHNFVLHAEYHENLDVFTSMIFFDQFPHITGYINQTNRDIFNDTLSTIFLSILSNNFFPKYEHKSNVCLCGQQPHICEQENNAQRFVAFYYRQCFLAKAVALANEVKCFHGDAQPSSTDLLETIRNSLTHLPEITDEFLIVRIKLYLETATDFSHLENESTRMLTFERTLQVIGDVLNNETVSKTVVRFLISSCLPKDLRHHLIRIRHHCLSKYRSNTVQGRVNIEGSDHVFLDSIHKELHAIDQVIKSVFDSQRFRVEEFF
;
A
#
# COMPACT_ATOMS: atom_id res chain seq x y z
N MET A 1 13.84 -10.61 -19.71
CA MET A 1 13.62 -9.61 -18.64
C MET A 1 14.82 -9.65 -17.72
N ALA A 2 15.49 -8.52 -17.45
CA ALA A 2 16.60 -8.47 -16.50
C ALA A 2 16.07 -8.65 -15.06
N GLY A 3 16.74 -9.46 -14.26
CA GLY A 3 16.45 -9.64 -12.84
C GLY A 3 16.81 -8.39 -12.01
N HIS A 4 16.07 -8.16 -10.92
CA HIS A 4 16.42 -7.12 -9.95
C HIS A 4 17.77 -7.42 -9.28
N PRO A 5 18.57 -6.39 -8.92
CA PRO A 5 19.80 -6.56 -8.14
C PRO A 5 19.56 -7.37 -6.86
N LYS A 6 20.46 -8.30 -6.53
CA LYS A 6 20.33 -9.15 -5.32
C LYS A 6 21.55 -9.03 -4.43
N LEU A 7 21.36 -8.79 -3.14
CA LEU A 7 22.43 -8.85 -2.16
C LEU A 7 22.90 -10.30 -1.96
N ARG A 8 24.22 -10.51 -1.98
CA ARG A 8 24.87 -11.81 -1.80
C ARG A 8 25.97 -11.70 -0.77
N HIS A 9 25.91 -12.55 0.25
CA HIS A 9 27.03 -12.82 1.12
C HIS A 9 27.82 -13.97 0.49
N LEU A 10 29.00 -13.66 0.00
CA LEU A 10 29.87 -14.63 -0.63
C LEU A 10 30.75 -15.29 0.45
N PRO A 11 30.84 -16.63 0.46
CA PRO A 11 31.76 -17.29 1.36
C PRO A 11 33.20 -16.82 1.08
N PRO A 12 34.06 -16.78 2.10
CA PRO A 12 35.48 -16.52 1.89
C PRO A 12 36.04 -17.57 0.92
N PHE A 13 36.92 -17.13 0.03
CA PHE A 13 37.66 -18.08 -0.81
C PHE A 13 38.54 -18.94 0.10
N PRO A 14 38.58 -20.27 -0.08
CA PRO A 14 39.50 -21.08 0.69
C PRO A 14 40.92 -20.66 0.31
N SER A 15 41.68 -20.33 1.35
CA SER A 15 43.09 -19.99 1.26
C SER A 15 43.84 -21.12 0.56
N SER A 16 44.36 -20.84 -0.64
CA SER A 16 45.40 -21.68 -1.24
C SER A 16 46.65 -21.62 -0.35
N PRO A 17 47.37 -22.73 -0.14
CA PRO A 17 48.60 -22.75 0.64
C PRO A 17 49.69 -21.80 0.12
N ASP A 18 49.59 -21.33 -1.14
CA ASP A 18 50.54 -20.40 -1.78
C ASP A 18 50.04 -18.95 -1.89
N SER A 19 48.88 -18.59 -1.35
CA SER A 19 48.30 -17.25 -1.54
C SER A 19 48.35 -16.36 -0.30
N ARG A 20 49.02 -15.20 -0.41
CA ARG A 20 48.97 -14.07 0.56
C ARG A 20 47.60 -13.37 0.63
N LEU A 21 46.54 -14.01 0.15
CA LEU A 21 45.20 -13.45 -0.02
C LEU A 21 44.19 -14.28 0.80
N SER A 22 44.31 -14.25 2.13
CA SER A 22 43.22 -14.66 3.01
C SER A 22 42.18 -13.55 3.04
N GLU A 23 41.23 -13.57 2.10
CA GLU A 23 40.18 -12.55 2.06
C GLU A 23 38.99 -12.94 2.95
N SER A 24 38.58 -11.98 3.78
CA SER A 24 37.34 -12.02 4.55
C SER A 24 36.13 -12.24 3.63
N SER A 25 35.05 -12.80 4.16
CA SER A 25 33.76 -12.88 3.46
C SER A 25 33.37 -11.54 2.84
N GLU A 26 33.08 -11.53 1.55
CA GLU A 26 32.66 -10.30 0.84
C GLU A 26 31.15 -10.26 0.68
N THR A 27 30.57 -9.07 0.83
CA THR A 27 29.16 -8.80 0.51
C THR A 27 29.09 -7.99 -0.78
N VAL A 28 28.39 -8.53 -1.78
CA VAL A 28 28.23 -7.90 -3.11
C VAL A 28 26.79 -7.86 -3.55
N TRP A 29 26.47 -6.93 -4.45
CA TRP A 29 25.22 -6.91 -5.17
C TRP A 29 25.38 -7.60 -6.52
N GLU A 30 24.69 -8.71 -6.71
CA GLU A 30 24.60 -9.41 -7.97
C GLU A 30 23.74 -8.62 -8.96
N ILE A 31 24.32 -8.23 -10.10
CA ILE A 31 23.66 -7.48 -11.16
C ILE A 31 23.48 -8.38 -12.40
N ASP A 32 22.23 -8.55 -12.82
CA ASP A 32 21.87 -9.33 -14.00
C ASP A 32 22.00 -8.51 -15.28
N VAL A 33 22.94 -8.92 -16.14
CA VAL A 33 23.15 -8.36 -17.47
C VAL A 33 23.12 -9.42 -18.57
N GLY A 34 22.67 -10.64 -18.25
CA GLY A 34 22.29 -11.69 -19.19
C GLY A 34 23.39 -12.38 -20.00
N ALA A 35 24.63 -11.87 -20.06
CA ALA A 35 25.71 -12.51 -20.81
C ALA A 35 27.10 -12.27 -20.21
N ILE A 36 28.00 -13.24 -20.40
CA ILE A 36 29.38 -13.23 -19.90
C ILE A 36 30.16 -11.98 -20.36
N THR A 37 30.05 -11.60 -21.64
CA THR A 37 30.72 -10.43 -22.21
C THR A 37 30.29 -9.13 -21.52
N TRP A 38 28.99 -8.99 -21.24
CA TRP A 38 28.46 -7.84 -20.51
C TRP A 38 28.95 -7.81 -19.07
N SER A 39 28.93 -8.97 -18.39
CA SER A 39 29.35 -9.11 -17.00
C SER A 39 30.84 -8.76 -16.83
N ILE A 40 31.71 -9.25 -17.71
CA ILE A 40 33.14 -8.92 -17.70
C ILE A 40 33.35 -7.43 -18.00
N ALA A 41 32.78 -6.92 -19.09
CA ALA A 41 33.00 -5.54 -19.53
C ALA A 41 32.58 -4.51 -18.47
N LEU A 42 31.37 -4.67 -17.91
CA LEU A 42 30.85 -3.74 -16.92
C LEU A 42 31.61 -3.87 -15.60
N SER A 43 31.90 -5.10 -15.15
CA SER A 43 32.69 -5.33 -13.94
C SER A 43 34.08 -4.65 -14.04
N TYR A 44 34.76 -4.80 -15.18
CA TYR A 44 36.05 -4.15 -15.43
C TYR A 44 35.94 -2.62 -15.45
N LEU A 45 35.09 -2.06 -16.33
CA LEU A 45 34.96 -0.62 -16.56
C LEU A 45 34.44 0.17 -15.35
N MET A 46 33.77 -0.50 -14.41
CA MET A 46 33.33 0.09 -13.15
C MET A 46 34.41 0.04 -12.06
N THR A 47 35.39 -0.86 -12.17
CA THR A 47 36.43 -1.09 -11.16
C THR A 47 37.70 -0.29 -11.43
N VAL A 48 38.11 -0.18 -12.69
CA VAL A 48 39.39 0.46 -13.04
C VAL A 48 39.37 1.99 -13.01
N PRO A 49 40.53 2.65 -12.78
CA PRO A 49 40.67 4.09 -12.92
C PRO A 49 40.27 4.61 -14.31
N ASN A 50 39.93 5.90 -14.38
CA ASN A 50 39.39 6.51 -15.59
C ASN A 50 40.33 6.44 -16.79
N GLU A 51 41.62 6.68 -16.59
CA GLU A 51 42.62 6.67 -17.65
C GLU A 51 42.82 5.27 -18.22
N VAL A 52 42.89 4.26 -17.34
CA VAL A 52 42.97 2.83 -17.72
C VAL A 52 41.74 2.42 -18.51
N ALA A 53 40.53 2.79 -18.04
CA ALA A 53 39.28 2.51 -18.74
C ALA A 53 39.25 3.13 -20.14
N GLU A 54 39.64 4.40 -20.28
CA GLU A 54 39.65 5.07 -21.58
C GLU A 54 40.65 4.45 -22.55
N ASN A 55 41.85 4.11 -22.09
CA ASN A 55 42.86 3.46 -22.92
C ASN A 55 42.37 2.08 -23.40
N PHE A 56 41.81 1.28 -22.49
CA PHE A 56 41.21 -0.01 -22.84
C PHE A 56 40.08 0.14 -23.86
N LEU A 57 39.14 1.07 -23.65
CA LEU A 57 38.07 1.34 -24.61
C LEU A 57 38.62 1.72 -25.99
N ARG A 58 39.68 2.55 -26.05
CA ARG A 58 40.33 2.93 -27.31
C ARG A 58 40.97 1.71 -27.98
N THR A 59 41.63 0.83 -27.24
CA THR A 59 42.25 -0.40 -27.78
C THR A 59 41.21 -1.31 -28.43
N VAL A 60 40.12 -1.61 -27.71
CA VAL A 60 39.04 -2.47 -28.24
C VAL A 60 38.39 -1.83 -29.46
N LEU A 61 38.13 -0.52 -29.44
CA LEU A 61 37.53 0.21 -30.57
C LEU A 61 38.51 0.44 -31.73
N HIS A 62 39.82 0.34 -31.51
CA HIS A 62 40.82 0.49 -32.59
C HIS A 62 40.76 -0.66 -33.61
N SER A 63 40.20 -1.81 -33.21
CA SER A 63 39.88 -2.93 -34.11
C SER A 63 38.77 -2.60 -35.11
N GLU A 64 38.04 -1.50 -34.92
CA GLU A 64 36.99 -1.00 -35.81
C GLU A 64 37.64 -0.26 -37.00
N LEU A 65 38.07 -1.01 -38.02
CA LEU A 65 38.85 -0.60 -39.21
C LEU A 65 38.38 0.65 -39.99
N SER A 66 37.23 1.24 -39.63
CA SER A 66 36.57 2.34 -40.36
C SER A 66 36.50 3.68 -39.59
N LEU A 67 37.03 3.77 -38.37
CA LEU A 67 36.95 4.99 -37.56
C LEU A 67 38.28 5.75 -37.48
N SER A 68 38.24 7.06 -37.76
CA SER A 68 39.34 7.98 -37.46
C SER A 68 39.64 8.04 -35.95
N LYS A 69 40.89 8.31 -35.56
CA LYS A 69 41.32 8.46 -34.15
C LYS A 69 40.41 9.38 -33.32
N HIS A 70 39.96 10.50 -33.88
CA HIS A 70 39.03 11.43 -33.20
C HIS A 70 37.67 10.81 -32.89
N LYS A 71 37.10 10.01 -33.82
CA LYS A 71 35.82 9.32 -33.61
C LYS A 71 35.93 8.23 -32.55
N ILE A 72 37.05 7.48 -32.52
CA ILE A 72 37.33 6.49 -31.48
C ILE A 72 37.38 7.16 -30.11
N GLN A 73 38.08 8.30 -30.00
CA GLN A 73 38.18 9.04 -28.74
C GLN A 73 36.83 9.58 -28.28
N ALA A 74 36.00 10.12 -29.19
CA ALA A 74 34.66 10.59 -28.87
C ALA A 74 33.76 9.45 -28.37
N LYS A 75 33.77 8.30 -29.07
CA LYS A 75 32.98 7.12 -28.71
C LYS A 75 33.43 6.49 -27.38
N ALA A 76 34.74 6.43 -27.12
CA ALA A 76 35.26 5.98 -25.82
C ALA A 76 34.79 6.89 -24.66
N ARG A 77 34.83 8.22 -24.85
CA ARG A 77 34.30 9.19 -23.86
C ARG A 77 32.80 9.03 -23.65
N GLU A 78 32.03 8.80 -24.72
CA GLU A 78 30.59 8.55 -24.65
C GLU A 78 30.28 7.28 -23.86
N ILE A 79 30.92 6.15 -24.20
CA ILE A 79 30.77 4.88 -23.47
C ILE A 79 31.14 5.06 -22.00
N ARG A 80 32.25 5.74 -21.71
CA ARG A 80 32.66 6.01 -20.33
C ARG A 80 31.62 6.82 -19.57
N LYS A 81 31.08 7.87 -20.19
CA LYS A 81 29.99 8.68 -19.63
C LYS A 81 28.76 7.82 -19.35
N ASN A 82 28.43 6.87 -20.24
CA ASN A 82 27.31 5.95 -20.08
C ASN A 82 27.55 4.96 -18.93
N VAL A 83 28.74 4.37 -18.81
CA VAL A 83 29.12 3.51 -17.66
C VAL A 83 29.08 4.27 -16.35
N ARG A 84 29.56 5.53 -16.29
CA ARG A 84 29.47 6.35 -15.07
C ARG A 84 28.04 6.71 -14.67
N LYS A 85 27.14 6.83 -15.65
CA LYS A 85 25.72 7.11 -15.43
C LYS A 85 24.89 5.84 -15.19
N PHE A 86 25.48 4.67 -15.44
CA PHE A 86 24.82 3.40 -15.20
C PHE A 86 24.50 3.26 -13.71
N ASN A 87 23.23 2.95 -13.44
CA ASN A 87 22.76 2.64 -12.11
C ASN A 87 21.80 1.45 -12.22
N PRO A 88 22.23 0.25 -11.79
CA PRO A 88 21.41 -0.95 -11.92
C PRO A 88 20.13 -0.90 -11.08
N PHE A 89 20.09 -0.05 -10.05
CA PHE A 89 18.95 0.14 -9.16
C PHE A 89 17.89 1.13 -9.70
N LEU A 90 18.03 1.68 -10.91
CA LEU A 90 17.00 2.55 -11.53
C LEU A 90 16.50 1.97 -12.85
N LYS A 91 17.43 1.70 -13.76
CA LYS A 91 17.15 1.23 -15.12
C LYS A 91 18.29 0.31 -15.56
N GLY A 92 18.39 -0.87 -14.93
CA GLY A 92 19.46 -1.84 -15.22
C GLY A 92 19.62 -2.19 -16.70
N TYR A 93 18.54 -2.16 -17.47
CA TYR A 93 18.53 -2.46 -18.91
C TYR A 93 18.93 -1.27 -19.80
N ASN A 94 19.00 -0.03 -19.29
CA ASN A 94 19.25 1.14 -20.12
C ASN A 94 20.63 1.08 -20.81
N ILE A 95 21.64 0.57 -20.10
CA ILE A 95 22.99 0.45 -20.66
C ILE A 95 23.03 -0.59 -21.79
N GLN A 96 22.18 -1.61 -21.73
CA GLN A 96 22.05 -2.61 -22.77
C GLN A 96 21.32 -2.08 -24.00
N ASN A 97 20.54 -0.99 -23.88
CA ASN A 97 19.84 -0.36 -24.99
C ASN A 97 20.64 0.76 -25.66
N ASP A 98 21.74 1.21 -25.06
CA ASP A 98 22.61 2.25 -25.59
C ASP A 98 23.36 1.80 -26.84
N LYS A 99 23.33 2.61 -27.91
CA LYS A 99 23.92 2.26 -29.21
C LYS A 99 25.44 2.15 -29.14
N ALA A 100 26.11 3.08 -28.45
CA ALA A 100 27.56 3.09 -28.31
C ALA A 100 28.04 1.88 -27.51
N MET A 101 27.35 1.57 -26.41
CA MET A 101 27.65 0.40 -25.58
C MET A 101 27.41 -0.93 -26.32
N LYS A 102 26.31 -1.08 -27.07
CA LYS A 102 26.06 -2.28 -27.89
C LYS A 102 27.18 -2.50 -28.92
N SER A 103 27.58 -1.43 -29.60
CA SER A 103 28.67 -1.48 -30.57
C SER A 103 29.99 -1.88 -29.91
N PHE A 104 30.31 -1.30 -28.75
CA PHE A 104 31.49 -1.68 -27.99
C PHE A 104 31.45 -3.16 -27.55
N ILE A 105 30.33 -3.64 -27.00
CA ILE A 105 30.21 -5.04 -26.56
C ILE A 105 30.38 -6.02 -27.72
N LYS A 106 29.93 -5.66 -28.94
CA LYS A 106 30.16 -6.47 -30.13
C LYS A 106 31.67 -6.62 -30.44
N HIS A 107 32.43 -5.53 -30.36
CA HIS A 107 33.88 -5.56 -30.60
C HIS A 107 34.63 -6.20 -29.45
N PHE A 108 34.20 -5.95 -28.22
CA PHE A 108 34.75 -6.59 -27.04
C PHE A 108 34.54 -8.11 -27.06
N ARG A 109 33.39 -8.58 -27.58
CA ARG A 109 33.17 -10.00 -27.87
C ARG A 109 34.30 -10.50 -28.78
N ASN A 110 34.47 -9.94 -29.97
CA ASN A 110 35.52 -10.39 -30.89
C ASN A 110 36.92 -10.36 -30.25
N PHE A 111 37.23 -9.31 -29.48
CA PHE A 111 38.47 -9.20 -28.72
C PHE A 111 38.67 -10.35 -27.72
N LEU A 112 37.63 -10.74 -26.97
CA LEU A 112 37.69 -11.87 -26.03
C LEU A 112 37.71 -13.25 -26.69
N PHE A 113 37.05 -13.41 -27.83
CA PHE A 113 36.87 -14.72 -28.48
C PHE A 113 37.87 -15.00 -29.61
N ASN A 114 38.75 -14.04 -29.94
CA ASN A 114 39.68 -14.14 -31.08
C ASN A 114 40.58 -15.40 -31.09
N ASN A 115 40.72 -16.12 -29.95
CA ASN A 115 41.47 -17.36 -29.83
C ASN A 115 40.78 -18.41 -28.91
N CYS A 116 39.47 -18.31 -28.69
CA CYS A 116 38.74 -19.17 -27.74
C CYS A 116 37.51 -19.80 -28.39
N ASN A 117 37.18 -21.04 -28.00
CA ASN A 117 35.91 -21.66 -28.35
C ASN A 117 34.78 -20.95 -27.59
N GLU A 118 33.80 -20.39 -28.30
CA GLU A 118 32.69 -19.64 -27.66
C GLU A 118 31.87 -20.49 -26.67
N ASN A 119 31.88 -21.81 -26.83
CA ASN A 119 31.16 -22.74 -25.97
C ASN A 119 31.90 -23.09 -24.66
N ASP A 120 33.20 -22.79 -24.57
CA ASP A 120 34.01 -23.00 -23.35
C ASP A 120 34.16 -21.69 -22.58
N TRP A 121 33.17 -21.41 -21.73
CA TRP A 121 33.15 -20.22 -20.89
C TRP A 121 34.33 -20.14 -19.90
N HIS A 122 34.97 -21.27 -19.55
CA HIS A 122 36.15 -21.26 -18.70
C HIS A 122 37.36 -20.69 -19.45
N SER A 123 37.55 -21.12 -20.69
CA SER A 123 38.56 -20.55 -21.60
C SER A 123 38.34 -19.05 -21.83
N VAL A 124 37.08 -18.62 -21.99
CA VAL A 124 36.73 -17.20 -22.15
C VAL A 124 37.13 -16.37 -20.93
N LEU A 125 36.85 -16.85 -19.72
CA LEU A 125 37.23 -16.14 -18.49
C LEU A 125 38.75 -16.12 -18.30
N GLN A 126 39.45 -17.19 -18.66
CA GLN A 126 40.92 -17.22 -18.65
C GLN A 126 41.51 -16.19 -19.60
N ASN A 127 41.01 -16.14 -20.83
CA ASN A 127 41.45 -15.15 -21.81
C ASN A 127 41.10 -13.73 -21.36
N ALA A 128 39.93 -13.53 -20.76
CA ALA A 128 39.56 -12.23 -20.18
C ALA A 128 40.50 -11.81 -19.04
N ALA A 129 40.85 -12.73 -18.12
CA ALA A 129 41.79 -12.45 -17.04
C ALA A 129 43.15 -11.97 -17.58
N LYS A 130 43.62 -12.64 -18.65
CA LYS A 130 44.86 -12.31 -19.38
C LYS A 130 44.80 -10.96 -20.11
N GLU A 131 43.85 -10.82 -21.04
CA GLU A 131 43.76 -9.63 -21.90
C GLU A 131 43.46 -8.35 -21.11
N LEU A 132 42.75 -8.47 -19.99
CA LEU A 132 42.41 -7.34 -19.12
C LEU A 132 43.42 -7.12 -17.99
N LYS A 133 44.41 -8.03 -17.83
CA LYS A 133 45.38 -8.07 -16.72
C LYS A 133 44.69 -7.92 -15.37
N CYS A 134 43.77 -8.83 -15.08
CA CYS A 134 42.87 -8.72 -13.93
C CYS A 134 42.67 -10.06 -13.22
N VAL A 135 42.16 -10.00 -11.99
CA VAL A 135 41.80 -11.19 -11.21
C VAL A 135 40.31 -11.42 -11.33
N ILE A 136 39.90 -12.61 -11.76
CA ILE A 136 38.49 -12.98 -11.85
C ILE A 136 38.15 -14.03 -10.79
N TYR A 137 37.26 -13.63 -9.88
CA TYR A 137 36.63 -14.50 -8.90
C TYR A 137 35.33 -15.03 -9.49
N LEU A 138 35.29 -16.32 -9.83
CA LEU A 138 34.10 -16.98 -10.35
C LEU A 138 33.38 -17.72 -9.22
N TYR A 139 32.15 -17.32 -8.94
CA TYR A 139 31.24 -18.03 -8.05
C TYR A 139 30.18 -18.76 -8.86
N SER A 140 30.30 -20.07 -8.97
CA SER A 140 29.29 -20.94 -9.56
C SER A 140 28.24 -21.29 -8.51
N VAL A 141 26.98 -20.98 -8.81
CA VAL A 141 25.81 -21.24 -7.94
C VAL A 141 25.03 -22.40 -8.54
N ASP A 142 24.98 -23.52 -7.83
CA ASP A 142 24.16 -24.66 -8.23
C ASP A 142 22.66 -24.43 -7.91
N TYR A 143 21.80 -25.32 -8.40
CA TYR A 143 20.35 -25.28 -8.13
C TYR A 143 19.99 -25.41 -6.64
N ARG A 144 20.90 -25.92 -5.81
CA ARG A 144 20.77 -26.01 -4.34
C ARG A 144 21.37 -24.79 -3.63
N LYS A 145 21.78 -23.76 -4.37
CA LYS A 145 22.48 -22.55 -3.87
C LYS A 145 23.80 -22.84 -3.17
N LYS A 146 24.45 -23.98 -3.48
CA LYS A 146 25.82 -24.23 -3.06
C LYS A 146 26.77 -23.49 -4.00
N TYR A 147 27.81 -22.91 -3.42
CA TYR A 147 28.85 -22.21 -4.15
C TYR A 147 29.98 -23.18 -4.48
N GLN A 148 30.33 -23.26 -5.76
CA GLN A 148 31.63 -23.75 -6.23
C GLN A 148 32.42 -22.55 -6.72
N PHE A 149 33.72 -22.52 -6.49
CA PHE A 149 34.53 -21.35 -6.79
C PHE A 149 35.72 -21.74 -7.67
N SER A 150 36.01 -20.88 -8.64
CA SER A 150 37.22 -20.93 -9.44
C SER A 150 37.85 -19.55 -9.44
N PHE A 151 39.16 -19.51 -9.29
CA PHE A 151 39.94 -18.29 -9.36
C PHE A 151 40.82 -18.34 -10.60
N LEU A 152 40.87 -17.22 -11.32
CA LEU A 152 41.68 -17.06 -12.51
C LEU A 152 42.61 -15.87 -12.28
N LEU A 153 43.91 -16.16 -12.20
CA LEU A 153 44.98 -15.18 -12.11
C LEU A 153 45.73 -15.13 -13.43
N GLU A 154 46.14 -13.94 -13.82
CA GLU A 154 47.37 -13.80 -14.60
C GLU A 154 48.46 -13.21 -13.69
N PRO A 155 49.42 -14.02 -13.22
CA PRO A 155 50.56 -13.50 -12.48
C PRO A 155 51.51 -12.78 -13.45
N ASN A 156 51.70 -11.48 -13.25
CA ASN A 156 52.94 -10.81 -13.64
C ASN A 156 53.65 -10.35 -12.36
N GLU A 157 54.92 -10.71 -12.19
CA GLU A 157 55.68 -10.45 -10.96
C GLU A 157 56.01 -8.96 -10.72
N LEU A 158 55.58 -8.06 -11.62
CA LEU A 158 56.01 -6.65 -11.70
C LEU A 158 54.90 -5.63 -11.41
N CYS A 159 53.70 -6.02 -10.94
CA CYS A 159 52.59 -5.09 -10.73
C CYS A 159 51.99 -5.19 -9.32
N ASP A 160 51.95 -4.06 -8.60
CA ASP A 160 51.48 -3.97 -7.22
C ASP A 160 49.95 -3.96 -7.07
N TYR A 161 49.19 -3.80 -8.17
CA TYR A 161 47.72 -3.70 -8.12
C TYR A 161 47.01 -4.30 -9.33
N TYR A 162 46.13 -5.27 -9.09
CA TYR A 162 45.28 -5.90 -10.11
C TYR A 162 43.80 -5.57 -9.87
N PRO A 163 43.04 -5.18 -10.91
CA PRO A 163 41.59 -5.05 -10.80
C PRO A 163 40.96 -6.39 -10.43
N LYS A 164 40.12 -6.39 -9.40
CA LYS A 164 39.36 -7.56 -8.95
C LYS A 164 37.96 -7.55 -9.56
N LEU A 165 37.61 -8.59 -10.30
CA LEU A 165 36.28 -8.79 -10.89
C LEU A 165 35.59 -9.95 -10.21
N ILE A 166 34.33 -9.76 -9.83
CA ILE A 166 33.50 -10.82 -9.26
C ILE A 166 32.43 -11.18 -10.30
N ILE A 167 32.42 -12.44 -10.71
CA ILE A 167 31.49 -13.00 -11.69
C ILE A 167 30.70 -14.14 -11.02
N LEU A 168 29.39 -14.11 -11.17
CA LEU A 168 28.50 -15.14 -10.66
C LEU A 168 27.95 -15.93 -11.85
N CYS A 169 28.19 -17.24 -11.86
CA CYS A 169 27.68 -18.17 -12.86
C CYS A 169 26.55 -19.00 -12.25
N HIS A 170 25.38 -19.02 -12.87
CA HIS A 170 24.29 -19.91 -12.47
C HIS A 170 24.23 -21.09 -13.43
N SER A 171 24.54 -22.28 -12.92
CA SER A 171 24.34 -23.53 -13.64
C SER A 171 22.90 -24.00 -13.43
N GLU A 172 22.15 -24.21 -14.51
CA GLU A 172 20.74 -24.61 -14.40
C GLU A 172 20.54 -26.09 -13.99
N ASN A 173 19.31 -26.38 -13.58
CA ASN A 173 18.83 -27.67 -13.08
C ASN A 173 19.23 -28.84 -13.99
N ARG A 174 19.61 -29.98 -13.38
CA ARG A 174 19.89 -31.26 -14.08
C ARG A 174 18.74 -31.77 -14.97
N HIS A 175 17.55 -31.18 -14.88
CA HIS A 175 16.33 -31.59 -15.59
C HIS A 175 16.05 -30.81 -16.89
N GLN A 176 16.81 -29.75 -17.21
CA GLN A 176 16.71 -29.02 -18.50
C GLN A 176 18.11 -28.68 -19.05
N PRO A 177 18.84 -29.66 -19.60
CA PRO A 177 20.23 -29.50 -20.04
C PRO A 177 20.45 -28.63 -21.30
N SER A 178 19.40 -28.00 -21.86
CA SER A 178 19.48 -27.24 -23.11
C SER A 178 19.73 -25.73 -22.95
N MET A 179 19.72 -25.18 -21.72
CA MET A 179 19.94 -23.76 -21.48
C MET A 179 21.40 -23.45 -21.11
N LEU A 180 21.98 -22.46 -21.81
CA LEU A 180 23.32 -21.96 -21.55
C LEU A 180 23.43 -21.35 -20.14
N PRO A 181 24.59 -21.46 -19.46
CA PRO A 181 24.79 -20.88 -18.13
C PRO A 181 24.62 -19.36 -18.15
N LYS A 182 24.01 -18.83 -17.08
CA LYS A 182 23.76 -17.39 -16.92
C LYS A 182 24.86 -16.73 -16.11
N PHE A 183 25.43 -15.65 -16.64
CA PHE A 183 26.51 -14.90 -16.00
C PHE A 183 26.06 -13.51 -15.55
N ASN A 184 26.28 -13.22 -14.28
CA ASN A 184 26.03 -11.94 -13.63
C ASN A 184 27.36 -11.40 -13.05
N PHE A 185 27.43 -10.11 -12.74
CA PHE A 185 28.61 -9.54 -12.07
C PHE A 185 28.28 -9.04 -10.67
N GLY A 186 29.28 -9.10 -9.78
CA GLY A 186 29.20 -8.59 -8.42
C GLY A 186 29.62 -7.13 -8.36
N LEU A 187 28.73 -6.27 -7.88
CA LEU A 187 28.99 -4.87 -7.56
C LEU A 187 29.34 -4.74 -6.07
N SER A 188 30.45 -4.06 -5.76
CA SER A 188 30.88 -3.89 -4.36
C SER A 188 29.83 -3.14 -3.53
N SER A 189 29.67 -3.52 -2.27
CA SER A 189 28.66 -2.90 -1.37
C SER A 189 28.82 -1.39 -1.26
N LYS A 190 30.06 -0.86 -1.24
CA LYS A 190 30.32 0.59 -1.17
C LYS A 190 29.81 1.33 -2.41
N LEU A 191 30.06 0.82 -3.61
CA LEU A 191 29.59 1.45 -4.85
C LEU A 191 28.08 1.28 -5.03
N ALA A 192 27.56 0.10 -4.68
CA ALA A 192 26.14 -0.19 -4.68
C ALA A 192 25.37 0.77 -3.77
N GLU A 193 25.88 1.06 -2.57
CA GLU A 193 25.23 1.98 -1.63
C GLU A 193 25.11 3.40 -2.20
N VAL A 194 26.19 3.95 -2.77
CA VAL A 194 26.15 5.26 -3.45
C VAL A 194 25.11 5.28 -4.58
N MET A 195 24.98 4.19 -5.34
CA MET A 195 24.00 4.07 -6.40
C MET A 195 22.58 3.95 -5.86
N ARG A 196 22.35 3.15 -4.81
CA ARG A 196 21.06 3.00 -4.12
C ARG A 196 20.57 4.31 -3.55
N GLN A 197 21.44 5.08 -2.89
CA GLN A 197 21.10 6.40 -2.34
C GLN A 197 20.70 7.39 -3.46
N LYS A 198 21.40 7.40 -4.59
CA LYS A 198 20.99 8.20 -5.77
C LYS A 198 19.65 7.74 -6.36
N SER A 199 19.37 6.44 -6.33
CA SER A 199 18.10 5.89 -6.78
C SER A 199 16.96 6.25 -5.85
N LEU A 200 17.18 6.16 -4.54
CA LEU A 200 16.24 6.55 -3.51
C LEU A 200 15.80 8.00 -3.70
N LYS A 201 16.74 8.93 -3.80
CA LYS A 201 16.43 10.36 -4.00
C LYS A 201 15.48 10.58 -5.18
N LYS A 202 15.71 9.87 -6.30
CA LYS A 202 14.85 9.96 -7.49
C LYS A 202 13.46 9.36 -7.27
N VAL A 203 13.34 8.28 -6.50
CA VAL A 203 12.04 7.70 -6.16
C VAL A 203 11.28 8.67 -5.25
N LEU A 204 11.93 9.20 -4.21
CA LEU A 204 11.32 10.14 -3.28
C LEU A 204 10.89 11.46 -3.94
N TRP A 205 11.70 12.02 -4.86
CA TRP A 205 11.32 13.18 -5.68
C TRP A 205 10.03 12.94 -6.48
N LYS A 206 9.85 11.73 -7.04
CA LYS A 206 8.63 11.39 -7.79
C LYS A 206 7.39 11.23 -6.92
N ILE A 207 7.58 11.04 -5.62
CA ILE A 207 6.50 10.98 -4.63
C ILE A 207 6.12 12.40 -4.15
N ASN A 208 6.78 13.44 -4.69
CA ASN A 208 6.60 14.86 -4.35
C ASN A 208 6.98 15.20 -2.89
N LEU A 209 8.00 14.53 -2.34
CA LEU A 209 8.59 14.93 -1.07
C LEU A 209 9.51 16.14 -1.25
N SER A 210 9.54 17.02 -0.25
CA SER A 210 10.44 18.17 -0.19
C SER A 210 11.90 17.73 -0.02
N GLU A 211 12.84 18.59 -0.41
CA GLU A 211 14.27 18.28 -0.31
C GLU A 211 14.70 18.07 1.15
N ASP A 212 14.07 18.76 2.10
CA ASP A 212 14.34 18.60 3.54
C ASP A 212 13.90 17.22 4.03
N GLU A 213 12.67 16.79 3.72
CA GLU A 213 12.17 15.44 4.04
C GLU A 213 13.07 14.35 3.46
N ILE A 214 13.57 14.54 2.23
CA ILE A 214 14.48 13.60 1.58
C ILE A 214 15.83 13.54 2.32
N GLN A 215 16.37 14.69 2.73
CA GLN A 215 17.61 14.72 3.51
C GLN A 215 17.44 14.05 4.87
N GLU A 216 16.30 14.22 5.54
CA GLU A 216 16.03 13.51 6.79
C GLU A 216 15.95 11.99 6.59
N ILE A 217 15.25 11.52 5.55
CA ILE A 217 15.21 10.10 5.21
C ILE A 217 16.62 9.56 4.99
N HIS A 218 17.46 10.28 4.24
CA HIS A 218 18.85 9.89 4.00
C HIS A 218 19.65 9.76 5.30
N LYS A 219 19.44 10.66 6.26
CA LYS A 219 20.06 10.58 7.60
C LYS A 219 19.55 9.39 8.41
N ALA A 220 18.26 9.05 8.29
CA ALA A 220 17.66 7.95 9.04
C ALA A 220 18.15 6.56 8.60
N ILE A 221 18.50 6.38 7.32
CA ILE A 221 18.75 5.06 6.71
C ILE A 221 20.25 4.74 6.51
N SER A 222 21.17 5.58 6.97
CA SER A 222 22.60 5.53 6.63
C SER A 222 23.36 4.28 7.15
N SER A 223 22.69 3.32 7.78
CA SER A 223 23.32 2.19 8.49
C SER A 223 23.16 0.80 7.84
N GLY A 224 22.68 0.67 6.60
CA GLY A 224 22.51 -0.66 5.97
C GLY A 224 21.46 -1.56 6.66
N LYS A 225 20.66 -0.97 7.54
CA LYS A 225 19.60 -1.62 8.33
C LYS A 225 18.29 -1.65 7.53
N ASN A 226 17.31 -2.41 8.04
CA ASN A 226 15.97 -2.50 7.48
C ASN A 226 15.36 -1.10 7.29
N PHE A 227 15.13 -0.72 6.03
CA PHE A 227 14.71 0.63 5.62
C PHE A 227 13.44 1.09 6.34
N LEU A 228 12.40 0.24 6.37
CA LEU A 228 11.14 0.58 6.99
C LEU A 228 11.26 0.73 8.51
N VAL A 229 12.00 -0.15 9.17
CA VAL A 229 12.23 -0.07 10.62
C VAL A 229 12.97 1.22 10.98
N CYS A 230 14.03 1.57 10.23
CA CYS A 230 14.76 2.81 10.45
C CYS A 230 13.86 4.05 10.30
N LEU A 231 12.98 4.07 9.30
CA LEU A 231 12.02 5.16 9.13
C LEU A 231 11.05 5.27 10.31
N LEU A 232 10.49 4.15 10.77
CA LEU A 232 9.55 4.12 11.90
C LEU A 232 10.17 4.58 13.23
N GLN A 233 11.47 4.35 13.39
CA GLN A 233 12.25 4.79 14.56
C GLN A 233 12.72 6.25 14.47
N SER A 234 12.64 6.87 13.29
CA SER A 234 13.12 8.23 13.05
C SER A 234 12.05 9.31 13.28
N SER A 235 12.46 10.58 13.27
CA SER A 235 11.54 11.73 13.23
C SER A 235 10.67 11.75 11.96
N SER A 236 11.13 11.13 10.87
CA SER A 236 10.48 11.16 9.55
C SER A 236 9.44 10.06 9.34
N LYS A 237 8.99 9.38 10.41
CA LYS A 237 7.97 8.32 10.34
C LYS A 237 6.64 8.77 9.72
N THR A 238 6.33 10.07 9.76
CA THR A 238 5.15 10.68 9.15
C THR A 238 5.08 10.50 7.63
N ILE A 239 6.20 10.16 6.98
CA ILE A 239 6.29 9.95 5.53
C ILE A 239 5.83 8.53 5.12
N VAL A 240 5.84 7.56 6.05
CA VAL A 240 5.44 6.17 5.78
C VAL A 240 4.10 6.05 5.03
N PRO A 241 3.04 6.82 5.33
CA PRO A 241 1.79 6.76 4.60
C PRO A 241 1.93 7.15 3.13
N ALA A 242 2.76 8.13 2.79
CA ALA A 242 3.02 8.53 1.40
C ALA A 242 3.76 7.44 0.61
N LEU A 243 4.59 6.64 1.30
CA LEU A 243 5.33 5.54 0.67
C LEU A 243 4.48 4.29 0.45
N TYR A 244 3.51 4.02 1.33
CA TYR A 244 2.75 2.75 1.34
C TYR A 244 1.29 2.87 0.88
N LYS A 245 0.67 4.06 0.94
CA LYS A 245 -0.74 4.24 0.54
C LYS A 245 -0.94 3.91 -0.95
N PRO A 246 -0.09 4.39 -1.88
CA PRO A 246 -0.01 3.81 -3.23
C PRO A 246 0.99 2.64 -3.22
N PRO A 247 0.58 1.39 -3.44
CA PRO A 247 1.50 0.25 -3.39
C PRO A 247 2.64 0.32 -4.40
N TYR A 248 2.42 1.06 -5.49
CA TYR A 248 3.42 1.35 -6.50
C TYR A 248 4.69 2.01 -5.93
N ASN A 249 4.55 2.91 -4.96
CA ASN A 249 5.69 3.64 -4.38
C ASN A 249 6.63 2.70 -3.63
N ALA A 250 6.08 1.89 -2.72
CA ALA A 250 6.83 0.83 -2.04
C ALA A 250 7.42 -0.19 -3.02
N ARG A 251 6.69 -0.58 -4.07
CA ARG A 251 7.24 -1.44 -5.14
C ARG A 251 8.46 -0.79 -5.81
N LYS A 252 8.43 0.51 -6.12
CA LYS A 252 9.60 1.22 -6.66
C LYS A 252 10.77 1.27 -5.69
N LEU A 253 10.52 1.46 -4.40
CA LEU A 253 11.57 1.36 -3.38
C LEU A 253 12.18 -0.05 -3.31
N ALA A 254 11.37 -1.10 -3.43
CA ALA A 254 11.86 -2.49 -3.53
C ALA A 254 12.72 -2.70 -4.78
N GLU A 255 12.29 -2.19 -5.94
CA GLU A 255 13.04 -2.29 -7.19
C GLU A 255 14.43 -1.63 -7.12
N VAL A 256 14.57 -0.55 -6.33
CA VAL A 256 15.86 0.11 -6.12
C VAL A 256 16.68 -0.50 -4.97
N GLY A 257 16.20 -1.61 -4.39
CA GLY A 257 16.93 -2.43 -3.43
C GLY A 257 16.72 -2.06 -1.97
N PHE A 258 15.60 -1.44 -1.59
CA PHE A 258 15.23 -1.23 -0.18
C PHE A 258 14.23 -2.27 0.31
N ASP A 259 14.39 -2.70 1.56
CA ASP A 259 13.46 -3.60 2.22
C ASP A 259 12.20 -2.85 2.62
N VAL A 260 11.13 -3.08 1.86
CA VAL A 260 9.82 -2.47 2.11
C VAL A 260 8.82 -3.43 2.73
N ASP A 261 9.17 -4.71 2.85
CA ASP A 261 8.28 -5.73 3.40
C ASP A 261 8.20 -5.59 4.93
N PRO A 262 7.02 -5.27 5.50
CA PRO A 262 6.85 -5.08 6.95
C PRO A 262 7.18 -6.32 7.78
N ARG A 263 7.19 -7.49 7.14
CA ARG A 263 7.49 -8.79 7.76
C ARG A 263 8.98 -8.99 8.06
N LEU A 264 9.86 -8.25 7.38
CA LEU A 264 11.31 -8.40 7.58
C LEU A 264 11.71 -7.84 8.94
N THR A 265 12.54 -8.59 9.65
CA THR A 265 13.02 -8.21 10.97
C THR A 265 14.31 -7.39 10.89
N ASP A 266 14.55 -6.56 11.89
CA ASP A 266 15.82 -5.87 12.08
C ASP A 266 16.88 -6.79 12.71
N GLU A 267 18.04 -6.22 13.09
CA GLU A 267 19.16 -6.91 13.75
C GLU A 267 18.77 -7.49 15.12
N ASN A 268 17.84 -6.84 15.82
CA ASN A 268 17.28 -7.33 17.09
C ASN A 268 16.18 -8.39 16.88
N GLY A 269 15.79 -8.59 15.61
CA GLY A 269 14.82 -9.58 15.22
C GLY A 269 13.36 -9.15 15.46
N PHE A 270 13.09 -7.86 15.49
CA PHE A 270 11.74 -7.28 15.53
C PHE A 270 11.30 -6.82 14.14
N SER A 271 10.03 -7.06 13.80
CA SER A 271 9.47 -6.60 12.53
C SER A 271 8.98 -5.15 12.59
N ALA A 272 8.56 -4.59 11.45
CA ALA A 272 7.94 -3.27 11.42
C ALA A 272 6.63 -3.21 12.23
N PHE A 273 5.93 -4.35 12.40
CA PHE A 273 4.72 -4.40 13.22
C PHE A 273 5.01 -4.05 14.67
N HIS A 274 6.07 -4.61 15.26
CA HIS A 274 6.51 -4.29 16.62
C HIS A 274 6.63 -2.78 16.85
N TYR A 275 7.36 -2.09 15.99
CA TYR A 275 7.58 -0.64 16.13
C TYR A 275 6.30 0.18 15.94
N CYS A 276 5.34 -0.30 15.16
CA CYS A 276 4.06 0.38 15.00
C CYS A 276 3.13 0.20 16.22
N MET A 277 3.27 -0.90 16.97
CA MET A 277 2.40 -1.19 18.12
C MET A 277 2.53 -0.18 19.25
N ASP A 278 3.69 0.49 19.37
CA ASP A 278 3.94 1.51 20.40
C ASP A 278 3.74 2.95 19.89
N LEU A 279 3.51 3.17 18.60
CA LEU A 279 3.28 4.52 18.06
C LEU A 279 1.90 5.07 18.47
N PRO A 280 1.73 6.36 18.76
CA PRO A 280 0.41 6.91 19.07
C PRO A 280 -0.63 6.63 17.98
N GLU A 281 -0.21 6.67 16.72
CA GLU A 281 -1.03 6.49 15.54
C GLU A 281 -1.13 5.02 15.12
N THR A 282 -2.32 4.44 15.24
CA THR A 282 -2.59 3.04 14.86
C THR A 282 -2.68 2.80 13.37
N ARG A 283 -2.91 3.87 12.59
CA ARG A 283 -3.02 3.79 11.12
C ARG A 283 -1.81 3.13 10.47
N PHE A 284 -0.61 3.26 11.07
CA PHE A 284 0.60 2.60 10.58
C PHE A 284 0.49 1.08 10.61
N ILE A 285 -0.06 0.52 11.70
CA ILE A 285 -0.22 -0.93 11.88
C ILE A 285 -1.08 -1.49 10.74
N TRP A 286 -2.26 -0.89 10.53
CA TRP A 286 -3.23 -1.36 9.54
C TRP A 286 -2.78 -1.10 8.11
N LEU A 287 -2.11 0.03 7.85
CA LEU A 287 -1.51 0.31 6.54
C LEU A 287 -0.48 -0.75 6.15
N LEU A 288 0.47 -1.04 7.05
CA LEU A 288 1.52 -2.03 6.81
C LEU A 288 0.96 -3.45 6.78
N TYR A 289 -0.04 -3.75 7.62
CA TYR A 289 -0.74 -5.03 7.60
C TYR A 289 -1.41 -5.27 6.25
N ASN A 290 -2.19 -4.31 5.77
CA ASN A 290 -2.89 -4.42 4.49
C ASN A 290 -1.92 -4.53 3.31
N PHE A 291 -0.80 -3.80 3.35
CA PHE A 291 0.26 -3.93 2.36
C PHE A 291 0.89 -5.33 2.34
N ALA A 292 1.19 -5.88 3.53
CA ALA A 292 1.79 -7.21 3.67
C ALA A 292 0.80 -8.32 3.27
N ALA A 293 -0.44 -8.27 3.77
CA ALA A 293 -1.49 -9.26 3.53
C ALA A 293 -1.83 -9.42 2.05
N ASN A 294 -1.74 -8.33 1.27
CA ASN A 294 -1.98 -8.32 -0.17
C ASN A 294 -0.73 -8.55 -1.02
N ILE A 295 0.46 -8.74 -0.41
CA ILE A 295 1.74 -8.89 -1.12
C ILE A 295 1.91 -7.82 -2.21
N SER A 296 1.54 -6.58 -1.90
CA SER A 296 1.34 -5.55 -2.94
C SER A 296 2.64 -5.12 -3.66
N HIS A 297 3.79 -5.57 -3.17
CA HIS A 297 5.10 -5.39 -3.80
C HIS A 297 5.45 -6.44 -4.87
N LEU A 298 4.76 -7.60 -4.93
CA LEU A 298 5.12 -8.71 -5.83
C LEU A 298 4.13 -8.98 -6.98
N LYS A 299 2.81 -8.99 -6.71
CA LYS A 299 1.80 -9.48 -7.67
C LYS A 299 0.44 -8.79 -7.54
N ASP A 300 -0.45 -9.03 -8.51
CA ASP A 300 -1.82 -8.51 -8.55
C ASP A 300 -2.83 -9.37 -7.77
N HIS A 301 -2.43 -10.54 -7.26
CA HIS A 301 -3.27 -11.36 -6.37
C HIS A 301 -3.38 -10.72 -4.99
N ASN A 302 -4.55 -10.83 -4.37
CA ASN A 302 -4.87 -10.15 -3.12
C ASN A 302 -5.87 -10.96 -2.30
N VAL A 303 -6.28 -10.45 -1.14
CA VAL A 303 -7.21 -11.15 -0.24
C VAL A 303 -8.62 -11.32 -0.82
N ARG A 304 -9.04 -10.55 -1.83
CA ARG A 304 -10.34 -10.76 -2.51
C ARG A 304 -10.29 -11.92 -3.51
N ASN A 305 -9.12 -12.13 -4.12
CA ASN A 305 -8.87 -13.25 -5.04
C ASN A 305 -7.59 -14.02 -4.63
N PRO A 306 -7.64 -14.81 -3.54
CA PRO A 306 -6.45 -15.41 -2.96
C PRO A 306 -5.90 -16.57 -3.81
N ASN A 307 -4.58 -16.71 -3.75
CA ASN A 307 -3.82 -17.87 -4.20
C ASN A 307 -3.07 -18.51 -2.99
N GLY A 308 -2.26 -19.54 -3.23
CA GLY A 308 -1.48 -20.20 -2.17
C GLY A 308 -0.51 -19.24 -1.44
N GLU A 309 0.07 -18.27 -2.15
CA GLU A 309 1.01 -17.31 -1.56
C GLU A 309 0.34 -16.33 -0.58
N ILE A 310 -0.89 -15.87 -0.88
CA ILE A 310 -1.68 -15.03 0.03
C ILE A 310 -1.98 -15.79 1.33
N ARG A 311 -2.41 -17.05 1.21
CA ARG A 311 -2.66 -17.92 2.37
C ARG A 311 -1.41 -18.08 3.24
N ASP A 312 -0.27 -18.40 2.62
CA ASP A 312 0.98 -18.61 3.34
C ASP A 312 1.50 -17.31 3.95
N THR A 313 1.27 -16.17 3.28
CA THR A 313 1.59 -14.82 3.78
C THR A 313 0.80 -14.46 5.04
N LEU A 314 -0.52 -14.70 5.06
CA LEU A 314 -1.33 -14.42 6.25
C LEU A 314 -0.86 -15.24 7.45
N ARG A 315 -0.51 -16.51 7.24
CA ARG A 315 0.06 -17.38 8.28
C ARG A 315 1.42 -16.87 8.77
N GLN A 316 2.25 -16.36 7.86
CA GLN A 316 3.54 -15.77 8.20
C GLN A 316 3.39 -14.49 9.03
N ILE A 317 2.44 -13.61 8.68
CA ILE A 317 2.15 -12.38 9.42
C ILE A 317 1.78 -12.71 10.88
N GLY A 318 0.83 -13.63 11.10
CA GLY A 318 0.45 -14.04 12.47
C GLY A 318 1.65 -14.55 13.29
N ARG A 319 2.47 -15.43 12.72
CA ARG A 319 3.69 -15.96 13.38
C ARG A 319 4.72 -14.88 13.70
N ILE A 320 4.86 -13.87 12.84
CA ILE A 320 5.79 -12.76 13.06
C ILE A 320 5.30 -11.91 14.22
N ILE A 321 4.01 -11.56 14.25
CA ILE A 321 3.44 -10.76 15.33
C ILE A 321 3.52 -11.50 16.67
N GLU A 322 3.21 -12.80 16.71
CA GLU A 322 3.39 -13.64 17.90
C GLU A 322 4.85 -13.66 18.38
N ARG A 323 5.80 -13.74 17.43
CA ARG A 323 7.24 -13.69 17.74
C ARG A 323 7.65 -12.33 18.29
N ASP A 324 7.17 -11.24 17.72
CA ASP A 324 7.43 -9.89 18.20
C ASP A 324 6.91 -9.72 19.64
N ILE A 325 5.68 -10.18 19.93
CA ILE A 325 5.09 -10.13 21.28
C ILE A 325 5.91 -10.95 22.28
N SER A 326 6.26 -12.19 21.95
CA SER A 326 7.01 -13.08 22.84
C SER A 326 8.43 -12.60 23.13
N ARG A 327 9.04 -11.84 22.21
CA ARG A 327 10.35 -11.21 22.40
C ARG A 327 10.28 -9.91 23.18
N ALA A 328 9.18 -9.17 23.04
CA ALA A 328 9.01 -7.88 23.70
C ALA A 328 8.80 -8.07 25.21
N GLN A 329 9.81 -7.72 25.99
CA GLN A 329 9.73 -7.69 27.45
C GLN A 329 8.91 -6.47 27.91
N ASN A 330 8.05 -6.62 28.91
CA ASN A 330 7.28 -5.52 29.52
C ASN A 330 6.45 -4.65 28.55
N CYS A 331 5.71 -5.30 27.63
CA CYS A 331 4.80 -4.60 26.72
C CYS A 331 3.76 -3.73 27.45
N SER A 332 3.55 -2.51 26.95
CA SER A 332 2.50 -1.62 27.43
C SER A 332 1.09 -2.23 27.24
N PRO A 333 0.08 -1.82 28.02
CA PRO A 333 -1.31 -2.26 27.80
C PRO A 333 -1.80 -1.96 26.38
N THR A 334 -1.41 -0.81 25.82
CA THR A 334 -1.72 -0.38 24.45
C THR A 334 -1.12 -1.31 23.41
N TYR A 335 0.15 -1.68 23.58
CA TYR A 335 0.82 -2.67 22.73
C TYR A 335 0.04 -3.99 22.74
N LYS A 336 -0.27 -4.52 23.93
CA LYS A 336 -0.99 -5.80 24.08
C LYS A 336 -2.37 -5.76 23.44
N LYS A 337 -3.11 -4.66 23.63
CA LYS A 337 -4.43 -4.44 23.01
C LYS A 337 -4.35 -4.48 21.49
N ARG A 338 -3.45 -3.70 20.89
CA ARG A 338 -3.28 -3.60 19.43
C ARG A 338 -2.78 -4.91 18.83
N ALA A 339 -1.83 -5.56 19.49
CA ALA A 339 -1.34 -6.88 19.14
C ALA A 339 -2.49 -7.93 19.15
N GLY A 340 -3.34 -7.91 20.18
CA GLY A 340 -4.52 -8.76 20.26
C GLY A 340 -5.52 -8.50 19.13
N GLN A 341 -5.78 -7.24 18.78
CA GLN A 341 -6.66 -6.84 17.68
C GLN A 341 -6.17 -7.32 16.32
N ILE A 342 -4.89 -7.06 15.99
CA ILE A 342 -4.34 -7.49 14.70
C ILE A 342 -4.27 -9.01 14.57
N LEU A 343 -3.94 -9.73 15.65
CA LEU A 343 -3.87 -11.20 15.64
C LEU A 343 -5.26 -11.80 15.45
N ARG A 344 -6.27 -11.28 16.16
CA ARG A 344 -7.65 -11.74 16.02
C ARG A 344 -8.17 -11.49 14.60
N PHE A 345 -7.91 -10.32 14.04
CA PHE A 345 -8.30 -10.02 12.65
C PHE A 345 -7.52 -10.87 11.63
N ASN A 346 -6.22 -11.06 11.82
CA ASN A 346 -5.41 -11.93 10.96
C ASN A 346 -5.91 -13.37 10.98
N GLN A 347 -6.32 -13.87 12.15
CA GLN A 347 -6.91 -15.20 12.28
C GLN A 347 -8.23 -15.31 11.50
N TYR A 348 -9.13 -14.34 11.64
CA TYR A 348 -10.36 -14.27 10.86
C TYR A 348 -10.09 -14.29 9.35
N GLN A 349 -9.23 -13.39 8.89
CA GLN A 349 -8.89 -13.28 7.47
C GLN A 349 -8.26 -14.57 6.96
N ARG A 350 -7.36 -15.20 7.72
CA ARG A 350 -6.76 -16.49 7.36
C ARG A 350 -7.83 -17.58 7.20
N GLU A 351 -8.74 -17.73 8.16
CA GLU A 351 -9.78 -18.77 8.12
C GLU A 351 -10.73 -18.60 6.93
N VAL A 352 -11.15 -17.37 6.63
CA VAL A 352 -11.97 -17.05 5.45
C VAL A 352 -11.24 -17.39 4.15
N ILE A 353 -9.94 -17.08 4.07
CA ILE A 353 -9.12 -17.30 2.87
C ILE A 353 -8.79 -18.78 2.68
N GLU A 354 -8.47 -19.50 3.75
CA GLU A 354 -8.24 -20.95 3.72
C GLU A 354 -9.49 -21.68 3.22
N GLU A 355 -10.66 -21.29 3.71
CA GLU A 355 -11.92 -21.89 3.29
C GLU A 355 -12.31 -21.51 1.85
N THR A 356 -12.11 -20.25 1.45
CA THR A 356 -12.27 -19.82 0.05
C THR A 356 -11.35 -20.62 -0.89
N PHE A 357 -10.10 -20.85 -0.48
CA PHE A 357 -9.14 -21.61 -1.27
C PHE A 357 -9.54 -23.08 -1.37
N ARG A 358 -10.00 -23.69 -0.26
CA ARG A 358 -10.53 -25.06 -0.23
C ARG A 358 -11.71 -25.23 -1.19
N LEU A 359 -12.68 -24.33 -1.14
CA LEU A 359 -13.86 -24.35 -2.01
C LEU A 359 -13.50 -24.15 -3.49
N LYS A 360 -12.48 -23.34 -3.81
CA LYS A 360 -12.03 -23.19 -5.21
C LYS A 360 -11.48 -24.49 -5.80
N GLN A 361 -10.88 -25.35 -4.97
CA GLN A 361 -10.30 -26.62 -5.42
C GLN A 361 -11.33 -27.70 -5.71
N THR A 362 -12.51 -27.64 -5.09
CA THR A 362 -13.57 -28.65 -5.28
C THR A 362 -14.31 -28.51 -6.61
N LYS A 363 -14.14 -27.38 -7.34
CA LYS A 363 -14.84 -27.07 -8.60
C LYS A 363 -16.37 -27.20 -8.50
N ASP A 364 -16.92 -26.96 -7.30
CA ASP A 364 -18.35 -27.08 -7.02
C ASP A 364 -19.13 -25.97 -7.74
N LEU A 365 -20.21 -26.32 -8.45
CA LEU A 365 -21.11 -25.35 -9.09
C LEU A 365 -21.80 -24.43 -8.06
N SER A 366 -21.90 -24.88 -6.81
CA SER A 366 -22.42 -24.12 -5.66
C SER A 366 -21.34 -23.31 -4.91
N PHE A 367 -20.13 -23.19 -5.48
CA PHE A 367 -18.98 -22.50 -4.88
C PHE A 367 -19.34 -21.15 -4.24
N PHE A 368 -20.06 -20.27 -4.96
CA PHE A 368 -20.39 -18.93 -4.48
C PHE A 368 -21.35 -18.95 -3.29
N LYS A 369 -22.34 -19.84 -3.31
CA LYS A 369 -23.26 -20.10 -2.20
C LYS A 369 -22.49 -20.59 -0.96
N LEU A 370 -21.67 -21.64 -1.11
CA LEU A 370 -20.88 -22.17 -0.01
C LEU A 370 -19.88 -21.15 0.56
N LYS A 371 -19.27 -20.35 -0.31
CA LYS A 371 -18.36 -19.28 0.08
C LYS A 371 -19.07 -18.20 0.89
N MET A 372 -20.26 -17.76 0.46
CA MET A 372 -21.07 -16.78 1.18
C MET A 372 -21.42 -17.28 2.59
N MET A 373 -21.90 -18.53 2.71
CA MET A 373 -22.21 -19.15 4.00
C MET A 373 -20.99 -19.25 4.91
N SER A 374 -19.84 -19.63 4.35
CA SER A 374 -18.57 -19.73 5.08
C SER A 374 -18.13 -18.36 5.64
N ILE A 375 -18.19 -17.31 4.81
CA ILE A 375 -17.85 -15.94 5.22
C ILE A 375 -18.70 -15.51 6.41
N LEU A 376 -20.03 -15.73 6.34
CA LEU A 376 -20.94 -15.33 7.42
C LEU A 376 -20.72 -16.11 8.70
N LYS A 377 -20.58 -17.43 8.61
CA LYS A 377 -20.27 -18.25 9.78
C LYS A 377 -19.02 -17.75 10.49
N LYS A 378 -17.97 -17.42 9.73
CA LYS A 378 -16.75 -16.83 10.30
C LYS A 378 -16.97 -15.43 10.82
N TYR A 379 -17.79 -14.62 10.17
CA TYR A 379 -18.11 -13.28 10.65
C TYR A 379 -18.83 -13.34 12.00
N GLU A 380 -19.82 -14.22 12.18
CA GLU A 380 -20.51 -14.47 13.46
C GLU A 380 -19.54 -14.86 14.58
N GLU A 381 -18.63 -15.81 14.31
CA GLU A 381 -17.61 -16.27 15.27
C GLU A 381 -16.66 -15.15 15.74
N TYR A 382 -16.47 -14.12 14.91
CA TYR A 382 -15.51 -13.02 15.13
C TYR A 382 -16.19 -11.66 15.36
N PHE A 383 -17.53 -11.59 15.35
CA PHE A 383 -18.30 -10.35 15.35
C PHE A 383 -18.02 -9.46 16.55
N TYR A 384 -17.85 -10.08 17.73
CA TYR A 384 -17.40 -9.41 18.95
C TYR A 384 -15.91 -9.70 19.21
N PHE A 385 -15.19 -8.70 19.71
CA PHE A 385 -13.79 -8.90 20.05
C PHE A 385 -13.69 -9.73 21.34
N LYS A 386 -13.17 -10.94 21.20
CA LYS A 386 -12.85 -11.86 22.29
C LYS A 386 -11.40 -12.28 22.12
N SER A 387 -10.52 -11.97 23.08
CA SER A 387 -9.10 -12.32 23.01
C SER A 387 -8.62 -12.90 24.33
N PRO A 388 -7.87 -14.02 24.33
CA PRO A 388 -7.21 -14.53 25.52
C PRO A 388 -6.23 -13.53 26.15
N LEU A 389 -5.76 -12.55 25.37
CA LEU A 389 -4.85 -11.50 25.83
C LEU A 389 -5.57 -10.36 26.57
N CYS A 390 -6.90 -10.36 26.60
CA CYS A 390 -7.72 -9.35 27.26
C CYS A 390 -8.77 -10.04 28.15
N ASN A 391 -8.65 -9.90 29.47
CA ASN A 391 -9.50 -10.57 30.47
C ASN A 391 -10.92 -9.98 30.57
N HIS A 392 -11.66 -9.91 29.45
CA HIS A 392 -13.04 -9.44 29.43
C HIS A 392 -14.00 -10.55 29.01
N THR A 393 -14.85 -11.01 29.94
CA THR A 393 -16.04 -11.80 29.65
C THR A 393 -17.15 -10.87 29.16
N LEU A 394 -17.74 -11.21 28.01
CA LEU A 394 -18.78 -10.41 27.37
C LEU A 394 -20.13 -11.11 27.56
N ASP A 395 -21.09 -10.45 28.22
CA ASP A 395 -22.49 -10.88 28.25
C ASP A 395 -23.17 -10.44 26.95
N LEU A 396 -23.87 -11.36 26.29
CA LEU A 396 -24.58 -11.09 25.03
C LEU A 396 -25.94 -10.42 25.27
N ASN A 397 -26.43 -10.38 26.51
CA ASN A 397 -27.67 -9.70 26.86
C ASN A 397 -27.45 -8.24 27.32
N ASP A 398 -26.20 -7.83 27.54
CA ASP A 398 -25.83 -6.47 27.95
C ASP A 398 -25.48 -5.61 26.73
N GLU A 399 -26.48 -4.96 26.14
CA GLU A 399 -26.30 -4.10 24.96
C GLU A 399 -25.27 -2.99 25.19
N LEU A 400 -25.25 -2.38 26.37
CA LEU A 400 -24.27 -1.35 26.71
C LEU A 400 -22.85 -1.95 26.76
N GLY A 401 -22.69 -3.15 27.30
CA GLY A 401 -21.45 -3.92 27.29
C GLY A 401 -20.99 -4.30 25.88
N LEU A 402 -21.91 -4.67 24.99
CA LEU A 402 -21.62 -4.96 23.58
C LEU A 402 -21.17 -3.70 22.83
N PHE A 403 -21.85 -2.57 23.06
CA PHE A 403 -21.46 -1.29 22.50
C PHE A 403 -20.11 -0.83 23.04
N HIS A 404 -19.85 -1.02 24.34
CA HIS A 404 -18.55 -0.75 24.94
C HIS A 404 -17.44 -1.58 24.29
N ASN A 405 -17.66 -2.87 23.99
CA ASN A 405 -16.72 -3.69 23.24
C ASN A 405 -16.43 -3.12 21.85
N PHE A 406 -17.47 -2.63 21.16
CA PHE A 406 -17.34 -1.99 19.87
C PHE A 406 -16.49 -0.72 19.92
N VAL A 407 -16.79 0.20 20.86
CA VAL A 407 -16.06 1.45 21.04
C VAL A 407 -14.60 1.16 21.45
N LEU A 408 -14.41 0.29 22.44
CA LEU A 408 -13.08 -0.06 22.96
C LEU A 408 -12.20 -0.71 21.88
N HIS A 409 -12.78 -1.54 21.03
CA HIS A 409 -12.05 -2.27 19.98
C HIS A 409 -12.33 -1.76 18.56
N ALA A 410 -12.67 -0.48 18.41
CA ALA A 410 -13.06 0.19 17.18
C ALA A 410 -12.33 -0.30 15.92
N GLU A 411 -11.00 -0.27 15.95
CA GLU A 411 -10.17 -0.62 14.79
C GLU A 411 -10.29 -2.06 14.34
N TYR A 412 -10.43 -2.97 15.30
CA TYR A 412 -10.66 -4.37 14.97
C TYR A 412 -11.98 -4.52 14.23
N HIS A 413 -13.05 -3.88 14.73
CA HIS A 413 -14.38 -3.94 14.13
C HIS A 413 -14.44 -3.24 12.78
N GLU A 414 -13.83 -2.07 12.63
CA GLU A 414 -13.73 -1.35 11.36
C GLU A 414 -13.04 -2.22 10.27
N ASN A 415 -11.89 -2.84 10.60
CA ASN A 415 -11.19 -3.71 9.64
C ASN A 415 -11.96 -5.01 9.36
N LEU A 416 -12.59 -5.60 10.39
CA LEU A 416 -13.47 -6.77 10.25
C LEU A 416 -14.61 -6.46 9.29
N ASP A 417 -15.40 -5.43 9.59
CA ASP A 417 -16.61 -5.07 8.87
C ASP A 417 -16.30 -4.63 7.43
N VAL A 418 -15.23 -3.86 7.19
CA VAL A 418 -14.79 -3.48 5.83
C VAL A 418 -14.39 -4.71 5.03
N PHE A 419 -13.53 -5.58 5.59
CA PHE A 419 -13.08 -6.78 4.89
C PHE A 419 -14.25 -7.72 4.58
N THR A 420 -15.12 -8.00 5.56
CA THR A 420 -16.31 -8.83 5.40
C THR A 420 -17.25 -8.25 4.36
N SER A 421 -17.58 -6.96 4.45
CA SER A 421 -18.50 -6.30 3.52
C SER A 421 -17.98 -6.39 2.08
N MET A 422 -16.68 -6.18 1.86
CA MET A 422 -16.07 -6.29 0.54
C MET A 422 -16.19 -7.70 -0.05
N ILE A 423 -15.78 -8.73 0.69
CA ILE A 423 -15.78 -10.11 0.18
C ILE A 423 -17.20 -10.70 0.08
N PHE A 424 -18.12 -10.23 0.92
CA PHE A 424 -19.51 -10.63 0.92
C PHE A 424 -20.25 -9.97 -0.25
N PHE A 425 -20.04 -8.67 -0.47
CA PHE A 425 -20.56 -7.94 -1.62
C PHE A 425 -20.11 -8.56 -2.97
N ASP A 426 -18.86 -9.05 -3.04
CA ASP A 426 -18.34 -9.77 -4.22
C ASP A 426 -19.16 -11.04 -4.56
N GLN A 427 -20.05 -11.51 -3.68
CA GLN A 427 -20.90 -12.69 -3.94
C GLN A 427 -22.28 -12.32 -4.52
N PHE A 428 -22.72 -11.06 -4.40
CA PHE A 428 -24.04 -10.60 -4.88
C PHE A 428 -24.31 -10.90 -6.36
N PRO A 429 -23.38 -10.61 -7.30
CA PRO A 429 -23.57 -10.95 -8.72
C PRO A 429 -23.86 -12.44 -8.97
N HIS A 430 -23.36 -13.32 -8.09
CA HIS A 430 -23.42 -14.76 -8.27
C HIS A 430 -24.62 -15.39 -7.59
N ILE A 431 -25.29 -14.67 -6.69
CA ILE A 431 -26.47 -15.17 -5.98
C ILE A 431 -27.79 -14.61 -6.51
N THR A 432 -27.75 -13.64 -7.44
CA THR A 432 -28.98 -13.04 -8.02
C THR A 432 -29.89 -14.06 -8.67
N GLY A 433 -29.34 -15.14 -9.24
CA GLY A 433 -30.12 -16.24 -9.81
C GLY A 433 -30.91 -17.08 -8.79
N TYR A 434 -30.64 -16.92 -7.49
CA TYR A 434 -31.41 -17.51 -6.39
C TYR A 434 -32.44 -16.54 -5.80
N ILE A 435 -32.54 -15.32 -6.32
CA ILE A 435 -33.47 -14.30 -5.84
C ILE A 435 -34.78 -14.42 -6.60
N ASN A 436 -35.88 -14.56 -5.87
CA ASN A 436 -37.24 -14.66 -6.37
C ASN A 436 -38.13 -13.62 -5.67
N GLN A 437 -39.43 -13.63 -5.94
CA GLN A 437 -40.35 -12.68 -5.32
C GLN A 437 -40.43 -12.83 -3.78
N THR A 438 -40.18 -14.01 -3.22
CA THR A 438 -40.34 -14.26 -1.78
C THR A 438 -39.14 -13.81 -0.95
N ASN A 439 -37.94 -13.78 -1.52
CA ASN A 439 -36.71 -13.39 -0.81
C ASN A 439 -36.09 -12.06 -1.31
N ARG A 440 -36.76 -11.37 -2.26
CA ARG A 440 -36.29 -10.10 -2.84
C ARG A 440 -36.10 -9.01 -1.79
N ASP A 441 -37.01 -8.90 -0.84
CA ASP A 441 -36.94 -7.87 0.19
C ASP A 441 -35.77 -8.13 1.15
N ILE A 442 -35.53 -9.40 1.51
CA ILE A 442 -34.36 -9.79 2.33
C ILE A 442 -33.05 -9.47 1.60
N PHE A 443 -32.99 -9.70 0.29
CA PHE A 443 -31.84 -9.32 -0.54
C PHE A 443 -31.62 -7.81 -0.56
N ASN A 444 -32.68 -7.03 -0.78
CA ASN A 444 -32.63 -5.57 -0.78
C ASN A 444 -32.21 -5.02 0.59
N ASP A 445 -32.78 -5.54 1.68
CA ASP A 445 -32.42 -5.17 3.05
C ASP A 445 -30.95 -5.48 3.36
N THR A 446 -30.45 -6.61 2.88
CA THR A 446 -29.03 -6.98 3.06
C THR A 446 -28.12 -6.02 2.31
N LEU A 447 -28.44 -5.66 1.06
CA LEU A 447 -27.71 -4.61 0.34
C LEU A 447 -27.73 -3.30 1.13
N SER A 448 -28.91 -2.86 1.54
CA SER A 448 -29.13 -1.59 2.25
C SER A 448 -28.29 -1.50 3.53
N THR A 449 -28.32 -2.55 4.35
CA THR A 449 -27.61 -2.62 5.62
C THR A 449 -26.08 -2.71 5.45
N ILE A 450 -25.58 -3.37 4.40
CA ILE A 450 -24.14 -3.31 4.04
C ILE A 450 -23.73 -1.86 3.74
N PHE A 451 -24.49 -1.16 2.90
CA PHE A 451 -24.20 0.23 2.54
C PHE A 451 -24.28 1.14 3.76
N LEU A 452 -25.31 1.02 4.60
CA LEU A 452 -25.46 1.79 5.84
C LEU A 452 -24.32 1.51 6.82
N SER A 453 -23.88 0.26 6.98
CA SER A 453 -22.74 -0.10 7.83
C SER A 453 -21.43 0.54 7.34
N ILE A 454 -21.16 0.52 6.03
CA ILE A 454 -19.96 1.17 5.46
C ILE A 454 -20.05 2.69 5.58
N LEU A 455 -21.20 3.27 5.23
CA LEU A 455 -21.40 4.73 5.26
C LEU A 455 -21.30 5.28 6.68
N SER A 456 -21.98 4.67 7.64
CA SER A 456 -21.94 5.09 9.05
C SER A 456 -20.53 5.00 9.65
N ASN A 457 -19.72 4.00 9.29
CA ASN A 457 -18.31 3.94 9.71
C ASN A 457 -17.46 5.09 9.13
N ASN A 458 -17.77 5.56 7.92
CA ASN A 458 -17.09 6.72 7.33
C ASN A 458 -17.55 8.05 7.94
N PHE A 459 -18.80 8.11 8.38
CA PHE A 459 -19.48 9.32 8.85
C PHE A 459 -19.35 9.56 10.37
N PHE A 460 -19.27 8.47 11.13
CA PHE A 460 -19.00 8.46 12.56
C PHE A 460 -17.68 7.70 12.81
N PRO A 461 -16.56 8.19 12.26
CA PRO A 461 -15.27 7.53 12.45
C PRO A 461 -14.88 7.56 13.92
N LYS A 462 -14.02 6.62 14.34
CA LYS A 462 -13.40 6.71 15.66
C LYS A 462 -12.75 8.09 15.86
N TYR A 463 -12.93 8.68 17.03
CA TYR A 463 -12.21 9.90 17.37
C TYR A 463 -10.76 9.53 17.71
N GLU A 464 -9.78 10.13 17.03
CA GLU A 464 -8.39 10.05 17.45
C GLU A 464 -8.24 10.86 18.75
N HIS A 465 -8.42 10.22 19.90
CA HIS A 465 -8.04 10.83 21.16
C HIS A 465 -6.57 11.21 21.08
N LYS A 466 -6.26 12.52 21.10
CA LYS A 466 -4.90 13.03 21.29
C LYS A 466 -4.33 12.37 22.55
N SER A 467 -3.44 11.41 22.33
CA SER A 467 -2.42 10.82 23.21
C SER A 467 -2.75 10.31 24.63
N ASN A 468 -3.92 10.55 25.24
CA ASN A 468 -4.06 10.31 26.70
C ASN A 468 -5.09 9.27 27.15
N VAL A 469 -5.87 8.63 26.26
CA VAL A 469 -6.84 7.60 26.67
C VAL A 469 -6.24 6.19 26.53
N CYS A 470 -5.08 6.01 27.15
CA CYS A 470 -4.47 4.70 27.44
C CYS A 470 -4.91 4.22 28.82
N LEU A 471 -6.21 4.17 29.08
CA LEU A 471 -6.72 3.45 30.25
C LEU A 471 -7.41 2.18 29.75
N CYS A 472 -6.66 1.09 29.79
CA CYS A 472 -7.15 -0.28 29.64
C CYS A 472 -8.03 -0.72 30.82
N GLY A 473 -8.87 0.16 31.34
CA GLY A 473 -9.72 -0.12 32.48
C GLY A 473 -10.85 0.88 32.55
N GLN A 474 -12.08 0.37 32.43
CA GLN A 474 -13.24 0.86 33.17
C GLN A 474 -13.36 2.38 33.28
N GLN A 475 -13.43 3.09 32.16
CA GLN A 475 -14.16 4.35 32.19
C GLN A 475 -15.61 4.03 31.84
N PRO A 476 -16.51 3.91 32.84
CA PRO A 476 -17.93 3.60 32.59
C PRO A 476 -18.57 4.59 31.61
N HIS A 477 -18.01 5.80 31.51
CA HIS A 477 -18.54 6.89 30.68
C HIS A 477 -17.89 7.03 29.29
N ILE A 478 -17.01 6.12 28.84
CA ILE A 478 -16.39 6.27 27.51
C ILE A 478 -17.43 6.27 26.38
N CYS A 479 -18.51 5.51 26.55
CA CYS A 479 -19.64 5.43 25.63
C CYS A 479 -20.55 6.68 25.69
N GLU A 480 -20.49 7.44 26.78
CA GLU A 480 -21.32 8.62 27.02
C GLU A 480 -20.70 9.92 26.46
N GLN A 481 -19.44 9.88 26.03
CA GLN A 481 -18.84 10.99 25.29
C GLN A 481 -19.57 11.19 23.96
N GLU A 482 -20.00 12.42 23.66
CA GLU A 482 -20.82 12.81 22.48
C GLU A 482 -20.37 12.12 21.18
N ASN A 483 -19.07 12.17 20.88
CA ASN A 483 -18.49 11.54 19.68
C ASN A 483 -18.56 10.01 19.68
N ASN A 484 -18.42 9.37 20.85
CA ASN A 484 -18.55 7.92 20.95
C ASN A 484 -20.01 7.49 20.92
N ALA A 485 -20.93 8.27 21.51
CA ALA A 485 -22.36 7.99 21.47
C ALA A 485 -22.91 7.95 20.04
N GLN A 486 -22.44 8.85 19.15
CA GLN A 486 -22.80 8.82 17.73
C GLN A 486 -22.32 7.55 17.01
N ARG A 487 -21.28 6.87 17.51
CA ARG A 487 -20.82 5.57 16.96
C ARG A 487 -21.78 4.42 17.24
N PHE A 488 -22.80 4.63 18.07
CA PHE A 488 -23.90 3.69 18.23
C PHE A 488 -24.60 3.43 16.88
N VAL A 489 -24.68 4.44 16.01
CA VAL A 489 -25.24 4.31 14.66
C VAL A 489 -24.50 3.24 13.84
N ALA A 490 -23.16 3.29 13.84
CA ALA A 490 -22.33 2.30 13.15
C ALA A 490 -22.44 0.91 13.80
N PHE A 491 -22.49 0.85 15.13
CA PHE A 491 -22.70 -0.38 15.89
C PHE A 491 -24.06 -1.03 15.60
N TYR A 492 -25.10 -0.23 15.46
CA TYR A 492 -26.44 -0.69 15.15
C TYR A 492 -26.51 -1.25 13.73
N TYR A 493 -26.06 -0.49 12.73
CA TYR A 493 -26.13 -0.93 11.33
C TYR A 493 -25.29 -2.19 11.05
N ARG A 494 -24.16 -2.40 11.74
CA ARG A 494 -23.43 -3.68 11.62
C ARG A 494 -24.20 -4.86 12.21
N GLN A 495 -24.99 -4.67 13.28
CA GLN A 495 -25.87 -5.71 13.81
C GLN A 495 -27.02 -6.01 12.85
N CYS A 496 -27.65 -4.98 12.28
CA CYS A 496 -28.67 -5.15 11.25
C CYS A 496 -28.12 -5.89 10.03
N PHE A 497 -26.92 -5.54 9.57
CA PHE A 497 -26.26 -6.23 8.47
C PHE A 497 -26.09 -7.72 8.78
N LEU A 498 -25.56 -8.07 9.95
CA LEU A 498 -25.40 -9.46 10.34
C LEU A 498 -26.75 -10.20 10.30
N ALA A 499 -27.79 -9.65 10.93
CA ALA A 499 -29.11 -10.27 10.97
C ALA A 499 -29.70 -10.50 9.58
N LYS A 500 -29.64 -9.49 8.69
CA LYS A 500 -30.17 -9.57 7.33
C LYS A 500 -29.35 -10.52 6.46
N ALA A 501 -28.03 -10.52 6.60
CA ALA A 501 -27.16 -11.42 5.85
C ALA A 501 -27.38 -12.89 6.24
N VAL A 502 -27.63 -13.18 7.53
CA VAL A 502 -28.00 -14.51 8.01
C VAL A 502 -29.35 -14.95 7.43
N ALA A 503 -30.34 -14.06 7.40
CA ALA A 503 -31.63 -14.34 6.78
C ALA A 503 -31.47 -14.66 5.28
N LEU A 504 -30.71 -13.84 4.54
CA LEU A 504 -30.43 -14.07 3.11
C LEU A 504 -29.71 -15.40 2.88
N ALA A 505 -28.72 -15.71 3.72
CA ALA A 505 -28.00 -16.97 3.68
C ALA A 505 -28.91 -18.18 3.85
N ASN A 506 -29.87 -18.13 4.76
CA ASN A 506 -30.85 -19.20 4.96
C ASN A 506 -31.76 -19.37 3.74
N GLU A 507 -32.25 -18.28 3.15
CA GLU A 507 -33.06 -18.32 1.92
C GLU A 507 -32.27 -18.94 0.75
N VAL A 508 -31.04 -18.48 0.51
CA VAL A 508 -30.17 -19.02 -0.53
C VAL A 508 -29.82 -20.48 -0.26
N LYS A 509 -29.71 -20.89 1.01
CA LYS A 509 -29.49 -22.28 1.41
C LYS A 509 -30.65 -23.20 1.03
N CYS A 510 -31.88 -22.77 1.30
CA CYS A 510 -33.11 -23.54 1.09
C CYS A 510 -33.66 -23.46 -0.34
N PHE A 511 -33.04 -22.71 -1.24
CA PHE A 511 -33.47 -22.64 -2.64
C PHE A 511 -33.29 -23.98 -3.36
N HIS A 512 -34.39 -24.52 -3.89
CA HIS A 512 -34.46 -25.82 -4.57
C HIS A 512 -34.71 -25.73 -6.10
N GLY A 513 -34.85 -24.52 -6.66
CA GLY A 513 -35.04 -24.32 -8.11
C GLY A 513 -33.74 -24.25 -8.90
N ASP A 514 -33.83 -24.37 -10.23
CA ASP A 514 -32.70 -24.06 -11.12
C ASP A 514 -32.39 -22.56 -11.05
N ALA A 515 -31.12 -22.21 -10.82
CA ALA A 515 -30.67 -20.82 -10.84
C ALA A 515 -30.92 -20.25 -12.25
N GLN A 516 -31.91 -19.37 -12.37
CA GLN A 516 -32.17 -18.68 -13.63
C GLN A 516 -31.14 -17.56 -13.77
N PRO A 517 -30.39 -17.46 -14.88
CA PRO A 517 -29.50 -16.33 -15.09
C PRO A 517 -30.33 -15.05 -15.10
N SER A 518 -30.15 -14.18 -14.10
CA SER A 518 -30.86 -12.90 -14.07
C SER A 518 -30.35 -12.05 -15.24
N SER A 519 -31.24 -11.73 -16.19
CA SER A 519 -30.95 -10.81 -17.30
C SER A 519 -30.89 -9.34 -16.85
N THR A 520 -31.21 -9.07 -15.58
CA THR A 520 -31.19 -7.73 -14.98
C THR A 520 -29.76 -7.30 -14.69
N ASP A 521 -29.38 -6.10 -15.13
CA ASP A 521 -28.09 -5.51 -14.77
C ASP A 521 -28.01 -5.40 -13.24
N LEU A 522 -26.96 -5.99 -12.66
CA LEU A 522 -26.70 -5.92 -11.22
C LEU A 522 -26.59 -4.48 -10.75
N LEU A 523 -26.00 -3.59 -11.57
CA LEU A 523 -25.88 -2.18 -11.23
C LEU A 523 -27.25 -1.50 -11.16
N GLU A 524 -28.16 -1.85 -12.06
CA GLU A 524 -29.53 -1.35 -12.04
C GLU A 524 -30.31 -1.90 -10.84
N THR A 525 -30.08 -3.17 -10.48
CA THR A 525 -30.65 -3.77 -9.26
C THR A 525 -30.16 -3.05 -8.01
N ILE A 526 -28.84 -2.89 -7.85
CA ILE A 526 -28.25 -2.15 -6.72
C ILE A 526 -28.79 -0.72 -6.67
N ARG A 527 -28.80 -0.02 -7.81
CA ARG A 527 -29.31 1.35 -7.88
C ARG A 527 -30.77 1.41 -7.42
N ASN A 528 -31.63 0.52 -7.92
CA ASN A 528 -33.04 0.49 -7.56
C ASN A 528 -33.25 0.17 -6.08
N SER A 529 -32.46 -0.76 -5.52
CA SER A 529 -32.51 -1.09 -4.08
C SER A 529 -32.11 0.09 -3.20
N LEU A 530 -31.22 0.98 -3.66
CA LEU A 530 -30.69 2.09 -2.85
C LEU A 530 -31.38 3.45 -3.07
N THR A 531 -32.02 3.67 -4.23
CA THR A 531 -32.50 5.02 -4.65
C THR A 531 -33.69 5.55 -3.82
N HIS A 532 -34.35 4.70 -3.03
CA HIS A 532 -35.58 5.04 -2.31
C HIS A 532 -35.53 4.78 -0.80
N LEU A 533 -34.34 4.61 -0.22
CA LEU A 533 -34.16 4.35 1.20
C LEU A 533 -34.01 5.67 1.98
N PRO A 534 -34.98 6.03 2.85
CA PRO A 534 -34.91 7.24 3.64
C PRO A 534 -33.68 7.31 4.53
N GLU A 535 -33.20 6.17 5.03
CA GLU A 535 -32.08 6.07 5.97
C GLU A 535 -30.76 6.42 5.30
N ILE A 536 -30.48 5.83 4.13
CA ILE A 536 -29.28 6.17 3.35
C ILE A 536 -29.30 7.65 2.96
N THR A 537 -30.48 8.15 2.60
CA THR A 537 -30.66 9.56 2.25
C THR A 537 -30.42 10.46 3.45
N ASP A 538 -30.98 10.14 4.61
CA ASP A 538 -30.81 10.88 5.86
C ASP A 538 -29.34 10.93 6.29
N GLU A 539 -28.65 9.78 6.29
CA GLU A 539 -27.22 9.69 6.63
C GLU A 539 -26.36 10.58 5.71
N PHE A 540 -26.61 10.51 4.40
CA PHE A 540 -25.91 11.35 3.43
C PHE A 540 -26.19 12.85 3.62
N LEU A 541 -27.44 13.21 3.92
CA LEU A 541 -27.84 14.60 4.14
C LEU A 541 -27.21 15.20 5.39
N ILE A 542 -27.22 14.48 6.52
CA ILE A 542 -26.58 14.92 7.77
C ILE A 542 -25.12 15.25 7.51
N VAL A 543 -24.38 14.31 6.93
CA VAL A 543 -22.92 14.44 6.76
C VAL A 543 -22.60 15.57 5.81
N ARG A 544 -23.34 15.65 4.70
CA ARG A 544 -23.13 16.70 3.72
C ARG A 544 -23.32 18.06 4.39
N ILE A 545 -24.42 18.28 5.12
CA ILE A 545 -24.68 19.57 5.77
C ILE A 545 -23.62 19.87 6.84
N LYS A 546 -23.32 18.90 7.71
CA LYS A 546 -22.31 19.02 8.77
C LYS A 546 -20.94 19.43 8.20
N LEU A 547 -20.45 18.72 7.18
CA LEU A 547 -19.16 19.04 6.54
C LEU A 547 -19.11 20.47 6.00
N TYR A 548 -20.16 20.91 5.31
CA TYR A 548 -20.19 22.25 4.71
C TYR A 548 -20.37 23.35 5.76
N LEU A 549 -21.10 23.09 6.85
CA LEU A 549 -21.22 24.01 7.97
C LEU A 549 -19.89 24.12 8.72
N GLU A 550 -19.27 23.01 9.11
CA GLU A 550 -17.95 22.98 9.78
C GLU A 550 -16.89 23.68 8.93
N THR A 551 -16.79 23.35 7.64
CA THR A 551 -15.86 24.02 6.71
C THR A 551 -16.14 25.52 6.64
N ALA A 552 -17.40 25.91 6.77
CA ALA A 552 -17.82 27.29 6.70
C ALA A 552 -17.82 28.03 8.06
N THR A 553 -17.56 27.36 9.18
CA THR A 553 -17.47 27.98 10.50
C THR A 553 -16.04 28.02 11.01
N ASP A 554 -15.19 27.03 10.67
CA ASP A 554 -13.76 26.91 11.03
C ASP A 554 -12.80 27.82 10.20
N PHE A 555 -13.25 29.00 9.79
CA PHE A 555 -12.56 29.87 8.81
C PHE A 555 -11.22 30.49 9.24
N SER A 556 -10.62 30.09 10.36
CA SER A 556 -9.36 30.62 10.89
C SER A 556 -8.13 30.40 9.99
N HIS A 557 -8.24 29.64 8.89
CA HIS A 557 -7.08 29.15 8.11
C HIS A 557 -7.08 29.46 6.60
N LEU A 558 -8.09 30.15 6.05
CA LEU A 558 -8.14 30.49 4.61
C LEU A 558 -7.67 31.93 4.37
N GLU A 559 -6.42 32.09 3.92
CA GLU A 559 -5.77 33.40 3.67
C GLU A 559 -6.38 34.19 2.49
N ASN A 560 -7.24 33.57 1.67
CA ASN A 560 -7.80 34.18 0.45
C ASN A 560 -9.32 34.40 0.56
N GLU A 561 -9.74 35.67 0.49
CA GLU A 561 -11.14 36.11 0.51
C GLU A 561 -12.02 35.47 -0.58
N SER A 562 -11.51 35.30 -1.80
CA SER A 562 -12.24 34.64 -2.89
C SER A 562 -12.58 33.19 -2.53
N THR A 563 -11.65 32.49 -1.86
CA THR A 563 -11.88 31.11 -1.41
C THR A 563 -12.91 31.08 -0.29
N ARG A 564 -12.88 32.05 0.64
CA ARG A 564 -13.88 32.16 1.71
C ARG A 564 -15.29 32.34 1.17
N MET A 565 -15.42 33.23 0.20
CA MET A 565 -16.70 33.52 -0.42
C MET A 565 -17.31 32.31 -1.16
N LEU A 566 -16.49 31.61 -1.95
CA LEU A 566 -16.93 30.40 -2.66
C LEU A 566 -17.39 29.30 -1.69
N THR A 567 -16.70 29.16 -0.55
CA THR A 567 -17.09 28.21 0.48
C THR A 567 -18.42 28.59 1.13
N PHE A 568 -18.63 29.85 1.54
CA PHE A 568 -19.91 30.30 2.08
C PHE A 568 -21.07 30.07 1.11
N GLU A 569 -20.89 30.46 -0.14
CA GLU A 569 -21.90 30.29 -1.17
C GLU A 569 -22.24 28.81 -1.39
N ARG A 570 -21.21 27.95 -1.43
CA ARG A 570 -21.41 26.51 -1.59
C ARG A 570 -22.14 25.91 -0.40
N THR A 571 -21.86 26.36 0.82
CA THR A 571 -22.56 25.92 2.03
C THR A 571 -24.03 26.32 2.00
N LEU A 572 -24.34 27.59 1.68
CA LEU A 572 -25.72 28.06 1.53
C LEU A 572 -26.47 27.30 0.42
N GLN A 573 -25.81 27.01 -0.69
CA GLN A 573 -26.36 26.19 -1.77
C GLN A 573 -26.74 24.79 -1.27
N VAL A 574 -25.83 24.14 -0.54
CA VAL A 574 -26.04 22.78 -0.03
C VAL A 574 -27.24 22.74 0.92
N ILE A 575 -27.33 23.71 1.84
CA ILE A 575 -28.47 23.82 2.76
C ILE A 575 -29.77 24.03 1.95
N GLY A 576 -29.76 24.93 0.96
CA GLY A 576 -30.90 25.17 0.08
C GLY A 576 -31.32 23.93 -0.73
N ASP A 577 -30.37 23.14 -1.23
CA ASP A 577 -30.62 21.90 -1.96
C ASP A 577 -31.30 20.85 -1.07
N VAL A 578 -30.85 20.71 0.19
CA VAL A 578 -31.47 19.82 1.16
C VAL A 578 -32.91 20.23 1.45
N LEU A 579 -33.16 21.52 1.61
CA LEU A 579 -34.48 22.05 1.97
C LEU A 579 -35.50 22.01 0.83
N ASN A 580 -35.06 21.99 -0.45
CA ASN A 580 -35.95 22.19 -1.58
C ASN A 580 -36.64 20.94 -2.16
N ASN A 581 -36.08 19.73 -2.03
CA ASN A 581 -36.44 18.61 -2.92
C ASN A 581 -37.84 17.96 -2.68
N GLU A 582 -38.91 18.35 -3.37
CA GLU A 582 -40.29 17.85 -3.09
C GLU A 582 -40.50 16.32 -3.23
N THR A 583 -39.63 15.60 -3.96
CA THR A 583 -39.73 14.15 -4.18
C THR A 583 -39.19 13.27 -3.02
N VAL A 584 -38.61 13.90 -1.98
CA VAL A 584 -37.94 13.22 -0.84
C VAL A 584 -38.70 13.42 0.48
N SER A 585 -40.04 13.46 0.40
CA SER A 585 -40.96 13.72 1.53
C SER A 585 -40.93 12.68 2.67
N LYS A 586 -39.99 11.73 2.68
CA LYS A 586 -39.87 10.63 3.66
C LYS A 586 -38.64 10.72 4.56
N THR A 587 -37.88 11.82 4.53
CA THR A 587 -36.61 11.96 5.28
C THR A 587 -36.80 12.69 6.61
N VAL A 588 -36.40 12.05 7.71
CA VAL A 588 -36.59 12.57 9.07
C VAL A 588 -35.66 13.74 9.33
N VAL A 589 -34.42 13.64 8.85
CA VAL A 589 -33.40 14.68 9.03
C VAL A 589 -33.84 15.98 8.43
N ARG A 590 -34.38 15.93 7.21
CA ARG A 590 -34.85 17.13 6.55
C ARG A 590 -36.04 17.76 7.28
N PHE A 591 -36.96 16.96 7.78
CA PHE A 591 -38.08 17.45 8.58
C PHE A 591 -37.56 18.20 9.82
N LEU A 592 -36.62 17.59 10.56
CA LEU A 592 -36.03 18.20 11.74
C LEU A 592 -35.31 19.50 11.40
N ILE A 593 -34.43 19.51 10.40
CA ILE A 593 -33.72 20.73 9.94
C ILE A 593 -34.72 21.82 9.51
N SER A 594 -35.77 21.45 8.76
CA SER A 594 -36.79 22.39 8.31
C SER A 594 -37.62 22.96 9.45
N SER A 595 -37.72 22.24 10.57
CA SER A 595 -38.46 22.64 11.77
C SER A 595 -37.62 23.53 12.68
N CYS A 596 -36.29 23.33 12.70
CA CYS A 596 -35.35 24.16 13.46
C CYS A 596 -35.14 25.54 12.81
N LEU A 597 -35.39 25.71 11.51
CA LEU A 597 -35.16 26.96 10.78
C LEU A 597 -36.44 27.81 10.63
N PRO A 598 -36.38 29.14 10.83
CA PRO A 598 -37.48 30.04 10.54
C PRO A 598 -37.99 29.90 9.10
N LYS A 599 -39.32 30.01 8.92
CA LYS A 599 -39.98 29.83 7.62
C LYS A 599 -39.37 30.75 6.56
N ASP A 600 -39.13 32.01 6.88
CA ASP A 600 -38.59 32.98 5.92
C ASP A 600 -37.14 32.66 5.55
N LEU A 601 -36.30 32.31 6.52
CA LEU A 601 -34.92 31.89 6.28
C LEU A 601 -34.85 30.68 5.34
N ARG A 602 -35.70 29.67 5.57
CA ARG A 602 -35.81 28.50 4.69
C ARG A 602 -36.19 28.89 3.25
N HIS A 603 -37.13 29.80 3.05
CA HIS A 603 -37.49 30.27 1.70
C HIS A 603 -36.31 30.96 1.02
N HIS A 604 -35.53 31.76 1.76
CA HIS A 604 -34.34 32.42 1.22
C HIS A 604 -33.25 31.42 0.86
N LEU A 605 -32.95 30.44 1.72
CA LEU A 605 -31.97 29.38 1.44
C LEU A 605 -32.37 28.54 0.21
N ILE A 606 -33.65 28.20 0.09
CA ILE A 606 -34.19 27.51 -1.10
C ILE A 606 -34.05 28.36 -2.37
N ARG A 607 -34.16 29.70 -2.28
CA ARG A 607 -33.94 30.58 -3.43
C ARG A 607 -32.47 30.73 -3.78
N ILE A 608 -31.58 30.83 -2.78
CA ILE A 608 -30.13 31.01 -2.98
C ILE A 608 -29.53 29.91 -3.86
N ARG A 609 -30.02 28.66 -3.77
CA ARG A 609 -29.58 27.54 -4.63
C ARG A 609 -29.67 27.82 -6.15
N HIS A 610 -30.55 28.74 -6.56
CA HIS A 610 -30.75 29.15 -7.95
C HIS A 610 -29.91 30.35 -8.36
N HIS A 611 -29.26 31.00 -7.39
CA HIS A 611 -28.52 32.25 -7.55
C HIS A 611 -27.03 32.09 -7.19
N CYS A 612 -26.46 30.88 -7.34
CA CYS A 612 -25.04 30.59 -7.12
C CYS A 612 -24.16 31.00 -8.34
N LEU A 613 -22.97 31.56 -8.10
CA LEU A 613 -21.89 31.87 -9.05
C LEU A 613 -21.59 30.70 -9.99
N SER A 614 -21.69 29.45 -9.51
CA SER A 614 -21.50 28.25 -10.33
C SER A 614 -22.49 28.09 -11.50
N LYS A 615 -23.65 28.77 -11.46
CA LYS A 615 -24.68 28.77 -12.52
C LYS A 615 -24.67 30.05 -13.37
N TYR A 616 -23.93 31.08 -12.96
CA TYR A 616 -23.75 32.29 -13.76
C TYR A 616 -22.74 32.02 -14.88
N ARG A 617 -23.10 32.33 -16.13
CA ARG A 617 -22.18 32.22 -17.27
C ARG A 617 -21.04 33.24 -17.11
N SER A 618 -19.88 32.97 -17.70
CA SER A 618 -18.68 33.82 -17.60
C SER A 618 -18.89 35.29 -18.03
N ASN A 619 -19.96 35.58 -18.77
CA ASN A 619 -20.37 36.90 -19.23
C ASN A 619 -21.30 37.68 -18.27
N THR A 620 -21.70 37.12 -17.12
CA THR A 620 -22.34 37.87 -16.01
C THR A 620 -21.28 38.41 -15.03
N VAL A 621 -20.32 39.16 -15.59
CA VAL A 621 -19.16 39.73 -14.89
C VAL A 621 -19.56 40.66 -13.74
N GLN A 622 -20.68 41.39 -13.88
CA GLN A 622 -21.12 42.36 -12.86
C GLN A 622 -21.53 41.72 -11.52
N GLY A 623 -22.14 40.52 -11.55
CA GLY A 623 -22.51 39.81 -10.33
C GLY A 623 -21.28 39.30 -9.57
N ARG A 624 -20.27 38.84 -10.31
CA ARG A 624 -18.99 38.39 -9.77
C ARG A 624 -18.14 39.56 -9.26
N VAL A 625 -18.12 40.70 -9.95
CA VAL A 625 -17.42 41.94 -9.53
C VAL A 625 -18.07 42.60 -8.31
N ASN A 626 -19.40 42.57 -8.17
CA ASN A 626 -20.07 43.10 -6.97
C ASN A 626 -19.84 42.25 -5.72
N ILE A 627 -19.55 40.96 -5.93
CA ILE A 627 -19.26 39.94 -4.92
C ILE A 627 -17.76 39.99 -4.55
N GLU A 628 -16.86 40.01 -5.55
CA GLU A 628 -15.42 40.19 -5.37
C GLU A 628 -15.06 41.60 -4.87
N GLY A 629 -15.96 42.58 -5.04
CA GLY A 629 -15.84 43.93 -4.50
C GLY A 629 -16.55 44.15 -3.16
N SER A 630 -17.06 43.10 -2.50
CA SER A 630 -17.87 43.25 -1.28
C SER A 630 -17.03 43.29 0.01
N ASP A 631 -17.38 44.28 0.83
CA ASP A 631 -16.78 44.72 2.09
C ASP A 631 -16.61 43.57 3.11
N HIS A 632 -15.47 43.50 3.81
CA HIS A 632 -15.18 42.48 4.84
C HIS A 632 -16.33 42.30 5.84
N VAL A 633 -17.03 43.38 6.14
CA VAL A 633 -18.21 43.44 7.02
C VAL A 633 -19.34 42.51 6.55
N PHE A 634 -19.55 42.38 5.24
CA PHE A 634 -20.59 41.53 4.66
C PHE A 634 -20.25 40.04 4.81
N LEU A 635 -19.00 39.66 4.50
CA LEU A 635 -18.52 38.28 4.67
C LEU A 635 -18.55 37.85 6.14
N ASP A 636 -18.20 38.74 7.06
CA ASP A 636 -18.28 38.47 8.50
C ASP A 636 -19.74 38.35 8.99
N SER A 637 -20.69 39.06 8.37
CA SER A 637 -22.12 38.88 8.66
C SER A 637 -22.61 37.50 8.23
N ILE A 638 -22.26 37.05 7.02
CA ILE A 638 -22.61 35.71 6.52
C ILE A 638 -21.98 34.63 7.41
N HIS A 639 -20.72 34.81 7.81
CA HIS A 639 -20.04 33.87 8.71
C HIS A 639 -20.79 33.72 10.04
N LYS A 640 -21.20 34.82 10.67
CA LYS A 640 -21.99 34.81 11.90
C LYS A 640 -23.34 34.13 11.72
N GLU A 641 -24.02 34.37 10.61
CA GLU A 641 -25.30 33.72 10.31
C GLU A 641 -25.14 32.21 10.10
N LEU A 642 -24.11 31.78 9.36
CA LEU A 642 -23.80 30.36 9.17
C LEU A 642 -23.44 29.68 10.50
N HIS A 643 -22.71 30.36 11.37
CA HIS A 643 -22.42 29.89 12.72
C HIS A 643 -23.69 29.76 13.58
N ALA A 644 -24.63 30.70 13.46
CA ALA A 644 -25.92 30.59 14.14
C ALA A 644 -26.77 29.42 13.59
N ILE A 645 -26.77 29.20 12.28
CA ILE A 645 -27.43 28.06 11.63
C ILE A 645 -26.81 26.74 12.13
N ASP A 646 -25.49 26.67 12.21
CA ASP A 646 -24.77 25.49 12.72
C ASP A 646 -25.16 25.16 14.16
N GLN A 647 -25.19 26.15 15.05
CA GLN A 647 -25.65 25.97 16.43
C GLN A 647 -27.09 25.48 16.53
N VAL A 648 -27.98 25.98 15.67
CA VAL A 648 -29.41 25.60 15.66
C VAL A 648 -29.61 24.18 15.14
N ILE A 649 -28.84 23.76 14.14
CA ILE A 649 -28.99 22.42 13.53
C ILE A 649 -28.20 21.36 14.31
N LYS A 650 -27.22 21.75 15.14
CA LYS A 650 -26.37 20.82 15.91
C LYS A 650 -27.18 19.77 16.67
N SER A 651 -28.29 20.15 17.31
CA SER A 651 -29.14 19.21 18.04
C SER A 651 -29.75 18.11 17.16
N VAL A 652 -29.96 18.36 15.87
CA VAL A 652 -30.41 17.35 14.91
C VAL A 652 -29.32 16.31 14.70
N PHE A 653 -28.06 16.73 14.61
CA PHE A 653 -26.91 15.82 14.50
C PHE A 653 -26.72 15.00 15.78
N ASP A 654 -26.86 15.63 16.95
CA ASP A 654 -26.68 14.96 18.24
C ASP A 654 -27.81 13.96 18.54
N SER A 655 -29.03 14.25 18.07
CA SER A 655 -30.20 13.37 18.21
C SER A 655 -30.15 12.10 17.34
N GLN A 656 -29.15 11.99 16.46
CA GLN A 656 -29.08 10.92 15.47
C GLN A 656 -29.02 9.52 16.10
N ARG A 657 -28.40 9.39 17.28
CA ARG A 657 -28.41 8.14 18.05
C ARG A 657 -29.83 7.68 18.38
N PHE A 658 -30.63 8.56 18.99
CA PHE A 658 -32.01 8.25 19.38
C PHE A 658 -32.88 7.89 18.18
N ARG A 659 -32.67 8.58 17.05
CA ARG A 659 -33.36 8.26 15.80
C ARG A 659 -33.06 6.84 15.33
N VAL A 660 -31.80 6.39 15.36
CA VAL A 660 -31.48 5.04 14.89
C VAL A 660 -32.05 3.97 15.83
N GLU A 661 -32.15 4.27 17.12
CA GLU A 661 -32.73 3.40 18.16
C GLU A 661 -34.26 3.32 18.10
N GLU A 662 -34.96 4.40 17.71
CA GLU A 662 -36.43 4.43 17.64
C GLU A 662 -37.03 3.92 16.31
N PHE A 663 -36.26 3.98 15.21
CA PHE A 663 -36.80 3.69 13.86
C PHE A 663 -36.72 2.21 13.45
N PHE A 664 -35.96 1.38 14.15
CA PHE A 664 -35.70 -0.03 13.80
C PHE A 664 -35.72 -0.91 15.05
#